data_AF-A0A6N8QTE8-F1
#
_entry.id   AF-A0A6N8QTE8-F1
#
_cell.length_a   1.000
_cell.length_b   1.000
_cell.length_c   1.000
_cell.angle_alpha   90.00
_cell.angle_beta   90.00
_cell.angle_gamma   90.00
#
_symmetry.space_group_name_H-M   'P 1'
#
loop_
_entity.id
_entity.type
_entity.pdbx_description
1 polymer ?
#
loop_
_entity_poly.entity_id
_entity_poly.type
_entity_poly.pdbx_seq_one_letter_code
_entity_poly.pdbx_strand_id
1 'polypeptide(L)'
;MKQNVNLRYGSVCSGIEAASIAWEPLGMRPAWFAEIEPFPSAVLAHRWPHVANLGDMTKLAKKVLAGEIESPDVLVGGTPCQAFSIAGLRGGLDDERGALTLKYVELANAIDDKRAESFLKPAVIVWENVPGVLSSADNAFGCFLAGLAGEDAPFEPGARPESRKSNAFWRWDVKTSCHAPKWPQCGCIYGPQRKVAWRILDAQYFGVAQRRRRVFVVASARTDLDPATILFEFEGVRRNIAPSRKKKEIASAIIANGAAISGESLNPCLHADMPPGMKSTKAVNAFRMAAFGEYIDDETASTVKARDFKDATDLAVFSSTGAGFWSEGHGTLRAREQESHEHLVTLAFPERMSGTQHAATKNTSPSLMAQNPTAVCYEARNAKVAVRRLTPVECERLQGFPDGHTLIPTEKRKTISSDELAYLRNHYPDLSEEEAAMLAADGPRYKAIGNSMAVPVMQWIGCSILATVEAKQPKTINTITYTRILRTPDEYERPIFKWVGGKFSELPTVLEHLPHGKRLIEPFVGGGSVFTNAGFRHNLLNDINGDLINFYQTLQREGHSLVTLSYSFFQNYNNADAYLEVREAFNRGKYDQLHHAAAFLYLNRHCFNGVTRYNQNGEFNVGYGKYKAPYFPHAEMEAFLADDVLKNTSFVSGDFAGVIEAAGEGDVIFCDPPYEPLPDTEGFTSYSGNSFRFDEQKRLVSLLVEAHQRGAKVVITNSGAPNIRELYEGNGFKVHHMAARRSVSCKASTRVVANDIIAIMK
;
A
#
# COMPACT_ATOMS: atom_id res chain seq x y z
N MET A 1 8.17 16.09 -16.67
CA MET A 1 8.89 14.81 -16.52
C MET A 1 8.45 14.22 -15.19
N LYS A 2 7.80 13.04 -15.19
CA LYS A 2 7.40 12.37 -13.94
C LYS A 2 8.68 11.88 -13.25
N GLN A 3 8.88 12.17 -11.97
CA GLN A 3 9.98 11.58 -11.21
C GLN A 3 9.81 10.06 -11.21
N ASN A 4 10.85 9.32 -11.59
CA ASN A 4 10.85 7.87 -11.53
C ASN A 4 10.89 7.42 -10.06
N VAL A 5 9.72 7.11 -9.48
CA VAL A 5 9.66 6.35 -8.23
C VAL A 5 10.08 4.91 -8.55
N ASN A 6 11.30 4.55 -8.16
CA ASN A 6 11.87 3.23 -8.43
C ASN A 6 11.41 2.21 -7.37
N LEU A 7 10.11 1.92 -7.29
CA LEU A 7 9.60 0.87 -6.40
C LEU A 7 9.92 -0.51 -6.96
N ARG A 8 10.36 -1.42 -6.10
CA ARG A 8 10.59 -2.82 -6.46
C ARG A 8 9.50 -3.74 -5.93
N TYR A 9 9.08 -4.72 -6.73
CA TYR A 9 8.04 -5.66 -6.33
C TYR A 9 8.47 -7.13 -6.47
N GLY A 10 8.13 -7.95 -5.49
CA GLY A 10 8.22 -9.40 -5.60
C GLY A 10 6.86 -9.95 -6.03
N SER A 11 6.84 -10.82 -7.04
CA SER A 11 5.61 -11.47 -7.52
C SER A 11 5.66 -12.96 -7.18
N VAL A 12 4.59 -13.48 -6.58
CA VAL A 12 4.44 -14.91 -6.27
C VAL A 12 3.17 -15.47 -6.91
N CYS A 13 3.22 -16.75 -7.31
CA CYS A 13 2.22 -17.31 -8.23
C CYS A 13 2.10 -16.39 -9.46
N SER A 14 3.25 -15.99 -10.01
CA SER A 14 3.39 -14.91 -10.97
C SER A 14 2.61 -15.15 -12.26
N GLY A 15 2.34 -16.40 -12.61
CA GLY A 15 1.68 -16.76 -13.85
C GLY A 15 2.44 -16.21 -15.06
N ILE A 16 1.72 -15.57 -15.98
CA ILE A 16 2.29 -14.86 -17.14
C ILE A 16 2.54 -13.39 -16.86
N GLU A 17 2.53 -13.01 -15.58
CA GLU A 17 3.03 -11.75 -15.04
C GLU A 17 2.33 -10.49 -15.56
N ALA A 18 1.02 -10.42 -15.25
CA ALA A 18 0.20 -9.25 -15.52
C ALA A 18 0.67 -7.99 -14.77
N ALA A 19 1.26 -8.14 -13.58
CA ALA A 19 1.71 -7.02 -12.77
C ALA A 19 2.90 -6.32 -13.44
N SER A 20 3.87 -7.05 -14.00
CA SER A 20 5.01 -6.42 -14.69
C SER A 20 4.60 -5.69 -15.96
N ILE A 21 3.71 -6.26 -16.77
CA ILE A 21 3.14 -5.55 -17.93
C ILE A 21 2.46 -4.24 -17.52
N ALA A 22 1.81 -4.22 -16.36
CA ALA A 22 1.13 -3.04 -15.84
C ALA A 22 2.06 -2.02 -15.14
N TRP A 23 3.08 -2.49 -14.43
CA TRP A 23 3.82 -1.66 -13.48
C TRP A 23 5.16 -1.16 -14.01
N GLU A 24 5.79 -1.86 -14.96
CA GLU A 24 7.01 -1.37 -15.60
C GLU A 24 6.83 -0.05 -16.36
N PRO A 25 5.73 0.16 -17.12
CA PRO A 25 5.45 1.46 -17.72
C PRO A 25 5.26 2.60 -16.70
N LEU A 26 5.00 2.25 -15.43
CA LEU A 26 4.89 3.20 -14.33
C LEU A 26 6.23 3.48 -13.63
N GLY A 27 7.31 2.81 -14.03
CA GLY A 27 8.65 2.94 -13.45
C GLY A 27 8.94 1.98 -12.28
N MET A 28 8.00 1.10 -11.93
CA MET A 28 8.22 0.05 -10.93
C MET A 28 8.98 -1.12 -11.57
N ARG A 29 9.80 -1.84 -10.81
CA ARG A 29 10.62 -2.95 -11.34
C ARG A 29 10.42 -4.26 -10.59
N PRO A 30 10.37 -5.41 -11.28
CA PRO A 30 10.30 -6.68 -10.60
C PRO A 30 11.62 -6.95 -9.90
N ALA A 31 11.55 -7.36 -8.63
CA ALA A 31 12.71 -7.78 -7.87
C ALA A 31 13.08 -9.24 -8.17
N TRP A 32 12.05 -10.07 -8.19
CA TRP A 32 12.09 -11.50 -8.45
C TRP A 32 10.67 -12.00 -8.71
N PHE A 33 10.59 -13.17 -9.34
CA PHE A 33 9.35 -13.91 -9.56
C PHE A 33 9.36 -15.23 -8.78
N ALA A 34 8.19 -15.82 -8.57
CA ALA A 34 8.06 -17.15 -7.99
C ALA A 34 6.90 -17.89 -8.66
N GLU A 35 7.25 -18.72 -9.63
CA GLU A 35 6.32 -19.53 -10.42
C GLU A 35 6.85 -20.95 -10.60
N ILE A 36 5.97 -21.93 -10.42
CA ILE A 36 6.29 -23.36 -10.46
C ILE A 36 5.69 -24.06 -11.69
N GLU A 37 4.65 -23.50 -12.31
CA GLU A 37 4.06 -24.08 -13.50
C GLU A 37 5.03 -23.94 -14.69
N PRO A 38 5.31 -25.03 -15.43
CA PRO A 38 6.34 -25.02 -16.48
C PRO A 38 6.11 -23.97 -17.58
N PHE A 39 4.87 -23.85 -18.07
CA PHE A 39 4.58 -22.94 -19.18
C PHE A 39 4.64 -21.45 -18.77
N PRO A 40 3.97 -21.01 -17.69
CA PRO A 40 4.17 -19.66 -17.15
C PRO A 40 5.65 -19.35 -16.87
N SER A 41 6.40 -20.28 -16.25
CA SER A 41 7.84 -20.12 -16.01
C SER A 41 8.64 -19.89 -17.29
N ALA A 42 8.31 -20.58 -18.38
CA ALA A 42 8.93 -20.36 -19.69
C ALA A 42 8.59 -18.97 -20.26
N VAL A 43 7.36 -18.47 -20.05
CA VAL A 43 6.98 -17.09 -20.41
C VAL A 43 7.82 -16.08 -19.64
N LEU A 44 8.00 -16.28 -18.32
CA LEU A 44 8.86 -15.41 -17.51
C LEU A 44 10.30 -15.40 -18.02
N ALA A 45 10.88 -16.57 -18.27
CA ALA A 45 12.26 -16.70 -18.77
C ALA A 45 12.45 -16.03 -20.14
N HIS A 46 11.45 -16.09 -21.01
CA HIS A 46 11.51 -15.47 -22.33
C HIS A 46 11.33 -13.95 -22.28
N ARG A 47 10.39 -13.45 -21.49
CA ARG A 47 10.02 -12.02 -21.44
C ARG A 47 10.90 -11.20 -20.50
N TRP A 48 11.37 -11.82 -19.41
CA TRP A 48 12.20 -11.21 -18.38
C TRP A 48 13.41 -12.09 -18.05
N PRO A 49 14.33 -12.33 -19.02
CA PRO A 49 15.49 -13.20 -18.81
C PRO A 49 16.46 -12.71 -17.72
N HIS A 50 16.33 -11.44 -17.32
CA HIS A 50 17.17 -10.80 -16.31
C HIS A 50 16.57 -10.83 -14.90
N VAL A 51 15.33 -11.32 -14.73
CA VAL A 51 14.66 -11.42 -13.44
C VAL A 51 14.64 -12.88 -13.01
N ALA A 52 15.14 -13.16 -11.80
CA ALA A 52 15.18 -14.51 -11.29
C ALA A 52 13.77 -15.04 -10.98
N ASN A 53 13.42 -16.21 -11.52
CA ASN A 53 12.30 -17.02 -11.03
C ASN A 53 12.82 -17.93 -9.90
N LEU A 54 12.38 -17.66 -8.68
CA LEU A 54 12.79 -18.35 -7.46
C LEU A 54 12.01 -19.66 -7.22
N GLY A 55 11.01 -19.94 -8.04
CA GLY A 55 10.22 -21.18 -8.01
C GLY A 55 9.20 -21.22 -6.88
N ASP A 56 9.34 -22.20 -5.99
CA ASP A 56 8.36 -22.50 -4.93
C ASP A 56 8.30 -21.40 -3.86
N MET A 57 7.18 -20.67 -3.83
CA MET A 57 6.97 -19.54 -2.92
C MET A 57 7.03 -19.93 -1.44
N THR A 58 6.78 -21.20 -1.09
CA THR A 58 6.77 -21.68 0.30
C THR A 58 8.14 -21.63 0.97
N LYS A 59 9.21 -21.52 0.17
CA LYS A 59 10.59 -21.48 0.62
C LYS A 59 11.13 -20.06 0.77
N LEU A 60 10.40 -19.05 0.28
CA LEU A 60 10.93 -17.69 0.15
C LEU A 60 11.05 -16.95 1.48
N ALA A 61 10.12 -17.16 2.42
CA ALA A 61 10.16 -16.48 3.72
C ALA A 61 11.50 -16.68 4.44
N LYS A 62 11.99 -17.94 4.48
CA LYS A 62 13.30 -18.29 5.04
C LYS A 62 14.45 -17.61 4.31
N LYS A 63 14.40 -17.56 2.97
CA LYS A 63 15.43 -16.92 2.15
C LYS A 63 15.49 -15.40 2.34
N VAL A 64 14.33 -14.75 2.50
CA VAL A 64 14.24 -13.31 2.81
C VAL A 64 14.89 -13.04 4.16
N LEU A 65 14.52 -13.79 5.20
CA LEU A 65 15.08 -13.62 6.55
C LEU A 65 16.60 -13.82 6.56
N ALA A 66 17.09 -14.83 5.83
CA ALA A 66 18.51 -15.11 5.64
C ALA A 66 19.25 -14.04 4.80
N GLY A 67 18.53 -13.12 4.15
CA GLY A 67 19.12 -12.11 3.26
C GLY A 67 19.62 -12.67 1.92
N GLU A 68 19.22 -13.89 1.55
CA GLU A 68 19.58 -14.52 0.27
C GLU A 68 18.83 -13.91 -0.92
N ILE A 69 17.63 -13.40 -0.67
CA ILE A 69 16.79 -12.72 -1.65
C ILE A 69 16.30 -11.38 -1.11
N GLU A 70 16.17 -10.41 -2.02
CA GLU A 70 15.81 -9.04 -1.68
C GLU A 70 14.39 -8.92 -1.11
N SER A 71 14.20 -8.03 -0.14
CA SER A 71 12.91 -7.69 0.44
C SER A 71 12.24 -6.50 -0.31
N PRO A 72 11.27 -6.73 -1.21
CA PRO A 72 10.73 -5.72 -2.11
C PRO A 72 9.85 -4.68 -1.40
N ASP A 73 9.57 -3.54 -2.06
CA ASP A 73 8.63 -2.51 -1.58
C ASP A 73 7.17 -2.94 -1.69
N VAL A 74 6.87 -3.83 -2.64
CA VAL A 74 5.53 -4.37 -2.88
C VAL A 74 5.62 -5.89 -3.01
N LEU A 75 4.74 -6.62 -2.33
CA LEU A 75 4.53 -8.06 -2.55
C LEU A 75 3.20 -8.24 -3.26
N VAL A 76 3.21 -8.89 -4.43
CA VAL A 76 2.01 -9.17 -5.21
C VAL A 76 1.84 -10.66 -5.47
N GLY A 77 0.60 -11.16 -5.46
CA GLY A 77 0.34 -12.52 -5.92
C GLY A 77 -1.12 -12.93 -5.93
N GLY A 78 -1.42 -13.98 -6.70
CA GLY A 78 -2.74 -14.62 -6.79
C GLY A 78 -2.64 -16.09 -6.41
N THR A 79 -2.67 -16.42 -5.12
CA THR A 79 -2.52 -17.80 -4.66
C THR A 79 -3.72 -18.66 -5.08
N PRO A 80 -3.52 -19.91 -5.52
CA PRO A 80 -4.63 -20.78 -5.91
C PRO A 80 -5.62 -20.99 -4.75
N CYS A 81 -6.91 -20.86 -5.04
CA CYS A 81 -7.99 -20.94 -4.05
C CYS A 81 -8.14 -22.38 -3.49
N GLN A 82 -7.48 -22.69 -2.38
CA GLN A 82 -7.65 -23.94 -1.63
C GLN A 82 -8.07 -23.67 -0.17
N ALA A 83 -8.74 -24.66 0.44
CA ALA A 83 -9.36 -24.57 1.77
C ALA A 83 -8.32 -24.40 2.90
N PHE A 84 -8.70 -23.73 3.98
CA PHE A 84 -7.89 -23.50 5.18
C PHE A 84 -8.19 -24.59 6.23
N SER A 85 -7.14 -25.12 6.86
CA SER A 85 -7.27 -25.93 8.09
C SER A 85 -6.66 -25.17 9.27
N ILE A 86 -7.47 -24.98 10.33
CA ILE A 86 -7.12 -24.23 11.55
C ILE A 86 -5.99 -24.89 12.35
N ALA A 87 -5.69 -26.17 12.11
CA ALA A 87 -4.63 -26.89 12.82
C ALA A 87 -3.22 -26.32 12.57
N GLY A 88 -2.96 -25.68 11.42
CA GLY A 88 -1.64 -25.17 11.05
C GLY A 88 -1.19 -23.90 11.79
N LEU A 89 -2.09 -23.21 12.49
CA LEU A 89 -1.75 -22.06 13.35
C LEU A 89 -1.33 -22.47 14.77
N ARG A 90 -1.58 -23.72 15.19
CA ARG A 90 -1.31 -24.20 16.57
C ARG A 90 -0.48 -25.49 16.65
N GLY A 91 -0.23 -26.18 15.55
CA GLY A 91 0.60 -27.39 15.49
C GLY A 91 1.50 -27.37 14.26
N GLY A 92 2.71 -27.89 14.41
CA GLY A 92 3.74 -27.91 13.36
C GLY A 92 3.28 -28.42 11.99
N LEU A 93 4.04 -28.00 10.99
CA LEU A 93 3.88 -28.15 9.54
C LEU A 93 3.69 -29.60 9.04
N ASP A 94 2.49 -30.15 9.03
CA ASP A 94 2.23 -31.49 8.45
C ASP A 94 1.00 -31.61 7.52
N ASP A 95 0.43 -30.51 7.01
CA ASP A 95 -0.64 -30.59 5.98
C ASP A 95 -0.28 -29.81 4.70
N GLU A 96 -0.12 -30.53 3.59
CA GLU A 96 0.68 -30.11 2.43
C GLU A 96 -0.03 -29.18 1.43
N ARG A 97 -1.35 -28.90 1.53
CA ARG A 97 -2.05 -28.13 0.46
C ARG A 97 -3.06 -27.07 0.91
N GLY A 98 -3.38 -26.99 2.21
CA GLY A 98 -4.05 -25.82 2.82
C GLY A 98 -3.10 -24.65 3.14
N ALA A 99 -1.83 -24.77 2.73
CA ALA A 99 -0.69 -24.02 3.27
C ALA A 99 -0.31 -22.73 2.51
N LEU A 100 -0.72 -22.54 1.26
CA LEU A 100 -0.14 -21.48 0.41
C LEU A 100 -0.51 -20.06 0.84
N THR A 101 -1.75 -19.81 1.24
CA THR A 101 -2.15 -18.47 1.70
C THR A 101 -1.50 -18.11 3.06
N LEU A 102 -1.30 -19.10 3.93
CA LEU A 102 -0.51 -18.91 5.16
C LEU A 102 0.96 -18.64 4.83
N LYS A 103 1.54 -19.35 3.86
CA LYS A 103 2.90 -19.06 3.36
C LYS A 103 3.01 -17.67 2.73
N TYR A 104 1.94 -17.16 2.12
CA TYR A 104 1.89 -15.79 1.63
C TYR A 104 1.96 -14.77 2.78
N VAL A 105 1.23 -15.01 3.88
CA VAL A 105 1.30 -14.18 5.11
C VAL A 105 2.68 -14.29 5.75
N GLU A 106 3.24 -15.50 5.87
CA GLU A 106 4.59 -15.73 6.41
C GLU A 106 5.65 -14.97 5.59
N LEU A 107 5.53 -14.99 4.26
CA LEU A 107 6.41 -14.23 3.38
C LEU A 107 6.23 -12.72 3.55
N ALA A 108 5.00 -12.22 3.67
CA ALA A 108 4.74 -10.81 3.92
C ALA A 108 5.38 -10.34 5.25
N ASN A 109 5.27 -11.17 6.30
CA ASN A 109 5.91 -10.92 7.59
C ASN A 109 7.43 -10.91 7.48
N ALA A 110 8.01 -11.94 6.87
CA ALA A 110 9.45 -12.02 6.64
C ALA A 110 10.01 -10.81 5.85
N ILE A 111 9.27 -10.32 4.85
CA ILE A 111 9.64 -9.12 4.10
C ILE A 111 9.60 -7.88 4.99
N ASP A 112 8.54 -7.68 5.78
CA ASP A 112 8.43 -6.52 6.67
C ASP A 112 9.51 -6.53 7.76
N ASP A 113 9.76 -7.69 8.38
CA ASP A 113 10.81 -7.87 9.39
C ASP A 113 12.19 -7.54 8.81
N LYS A 114 12.50 -8.08 7.62
CA LYS A 114 13.79 -7.84 6.96
C LYS A 114 13.98 -6.38 6.55
N ARG A 115 12.89 -5.73 6.14
CA ARG A 115 12.90 -4.29 5.81
C ARG A 115 13.09 -3.44 7.06
N ALA A 116 12.48 -3.81 8.17
CA ALA A 116 12.65 -3.13 9.45
C ALA A 116 14.11 -3.21 9.95
N GLU A 117 14.78 -4.36 9.82
CA GLU A 117 16.23 -4.50 10.11
C GLU A 117 17.09 -3.50 9.33
N SER A 118 16.65 -3.11 8.13
CA SER A 118 17.34 -2.17 7.24
C SER A 118 16.75 -0.75 7.30
N PHE A 119 15.90 -0.44 8.29
CA PHE A 119 15.20 0.84 8.43
C PHE A 119 14.38 1.26 7.18
N LEU A 120 13.99 0.29 6.36
CA LEU A 120 13.13 0.50 5.20
C LEU A 120 11.66 0.45 5.63
N LYS A 121 10.83 1.25 4.96
CA LYS A 121 9.38 1.22 5.20
C LYS A 121 8.80 -0.16 4.92
N PRO A 122 7.80 -0.65 5.68
CA PRO A 122 7.12 -1.91 5.39
C PRO A 122 6.59 -1.98 3.94
N ALA A 123 6.44 -3.21 3.44
CA ALA A 123 5.95 -3.47 2.11
C ALA A 123 4.45 -3.16 1.98
N VAL A 124 4.03 -2.90 0.74
CA VAL A 124 2.61 -2.90 0.36
C VAL A 124 2.28 -4.29 -0.16
N ILE A 125 1.29 -4.94 0.44
CA ILE A 125 0.87 -6.28 0.07
C ILE A 125 -0.36 -6.16 -0.84
N VAL A 126 -0.33 -6.80 -2.01
CA VAL A 126 -1.42 -6.83 -2.98
C VAL A 126 -1.76 -8.28 -3.31
N TRP A 127 -2.96 -8.72 -2.97
CA TRP A 127 -3.39 -10.09 -3.19
C TRP A 127 -4.68 -10.14 -4.02
N GLU A 128 -4.73 -11.05 -4.98
CA GLU A 128 -5.88 -11.24 -5.88
C GLU A 128 -6.46 -12.65 -5.73
N ASN A 129 -7.79 -12.76 -5.76
CA ASN A 129 -8.45 -14.06 -5.83
C ASN A 129 -9.88 -13.99 -6.40
N VAL A 130 -10.48 -15.14 -6.67
CA VAL A 130 -11.87 -15.27 -7.11
C VAL A 130 -12.87 -14.89 -6.00
N PRO A 131 -14.05 -14.31 -6.33
CA PRO A 131 -15.07 -13.92 -5.35
C PRO A 131 -15.58 -15.04 -4.44
N GLY A 132 -15.42 -16.31 -4.83
CA GLY A 132 -15.82 -17.46 -4.02
C GLY A 132 -15.14 -17.52 -2.66
N VAL A 133 -13.95 -16.91 -2.51
CA VAL A 133 -13.21 -16.88 -1.24
C VAL A 133 -13.99 -16.16 -0.11
N LEU A 134 -14.84 -15.19 -0.46
CA LEU A 134 -15.69 -14.46 0.49
C LEU A 134 -16.81 -15.30 1.12
N SER A 135 -17.02 -16.52 0.63
CA SER A 135 -18.12 -17.39 1.02
C SER A 135 -17.67 -18.83 1.31
N SER A 136 -16.38 -19.03 1.61
CA SER A 136 -15.86 -20.36 1.90
C SER A 136 -16.46 -20.88 3.22
N ALA A 137 -16.83 -22.16 3.27
CA ALA A 137 -17.50 -22.74 4.44
C ALA A 137 -16.62 -22.79 5.69
N ASP A 138 -15.30 -22.82 5.49
CA ASP A 138 -14.23 -22.91 6.50
C ASP A 138 -13.76 -21.55 7.06
N ASN A 139 -14.35 -20.43 6.60
CA ASN A 139 -13.88 -19.08 6.92
C ASN A 139 -12.40 -18.81 6.58
N ALA A 140 -11.89 -19.45 5.52
CA ALA A 140 -10.60 -19.18 4.91
C ALA A 140 -10.23 -17.70 4.81
N PHE A 141 -11.17 -16.89 4.32
CA PHE A 141 -10.94 -15.46 4.14
C PHE A 141 -10.76 -14.72 5.49
N GLY A 142 -11.54 -15.08 6.51
CA GLY A 142 -11.37 -14.52 7.85
C GLY A 142 -10.03 -14.89 8.48
N CYS A 143 -9.53 -16.10 8.23
CA CYS A 143 -8.20 -16.54 8.66
C CYS A 143 -7.09 -15.76 7.94
N PHE A 144 -7.24 -15.54 6.62
CA PHE A 144 -6.29 -14.76 5.84
C PHE A 144 -6.20 -13.31 6.31
N LEU A 145 -7.36 -12.67 6.52
CA LEU A 145 -7.43 -11.31 7.03
C LEU A 145 -6.78 -11.20 8.41
N ALA A 146 -7.03 -12.15 9.31
CA ALA A 146 -6.41 -12.20 10.63
C ALA A 146 -4.89 -12.31 10.54
N GLY A 147 -4.38 -13.23 9.73
CA GLY A 147 -2.93 -13.40 9.53
C GLY A 147 -2.25 -12.15 8.97
N LEU A 148 -2.87 -11.46 7.99
CA LEU A 148 -2.32 -10.20 7.48
C LEU A 148 -2.35 -9.06 8.52
N ALA A 149 -3.44 -8.99 9.28
CA ALA A 149 -3.69 -7.97 10.29
C ALA A 149 -2.85 -8.15 11.56
N GLY A 150 -2.31 -9.35 11.79
CA GLY A 150 -1.52 -9.70 12.97
C GLY A 150 -2.35 -10.22 14.15
N GLU A 151 -3.51 -10.82 13.89
CA GLU A 151 -4.39 -11.39 14.91
C GLU A 151 -4.26 -12.91 14.99
N ASP A 152 -4.37 -13.46 16.20
CA ASP A 152 -4.25 -14.90 16.46
C ASP A 152 -5.57 -15.68 16.28
N ALA A 153 -6.67 -14.97 16.06
CA ALA A 153 -8.00 -15.53 15.88
C ALA A 153 -8.61 -15.12 14.53
N PRO A 154 -9.23 -16.05 13.77
CA PRO A 154 -9.92 -15.70 12.54
C PRO A 154 -11.00 -14.65 12.78
N PHE A 155 -11.02 -13.62 11.93
CA PHE A 155 -12.13 -12.66 11.97
C PHE A 155 -13.43 -13.31 11.52
N GLU A 156 -14.53 -12.79 12.05
CA GLU A 156 -15.88 -13.14 11.61
C GLU A 156 -16.49 -12.00 10.79
N PRO A 157 -17.30 -12.30 9.75
CA PRO A 157 -17.90 -11.27 8.91
C PRO A 157 -18.95 -10.39 9.64
N GLY A 158 -19.43 -10.83 10.81
CA GLY A 158 -20.38 -10.09 11.65
C GLY A 158 -20.97 -10.99 12.74
N ALA A 159 -21.95 -10.49 13.50
CA ALA A 159 -22.59 -11.26 14.56
C ALA A 159 -23.31 -12.52 14.02
N ARG A 160 -23.07 -13.68 14.65
CA ARG A 160 -23.66 -14.96 14.25
C ARG A 160 -25.12 -15.04 14.71
N PRO A 161 -26.06 -15.37 13.81
CA PRO A 161 -27.47 -15.52 14.18
C PRO A 161 -27.72 -16.86 14.88
N GLU A 162 -28.91 -17.02 15.47
CA GLU A 162 -29.34 -18.29 16.05
C GLU A 162 -29.29 -19.44 15.03
N SER A 163 -29.19 -20.67 15.54
CA SER A 163 -29.22 -21.88 14.71
C SER A 163 -30.45 -21.91 13.80
N ARG A 164 -30.28 -22.39 12.56
CA ARG A 164 -31.29 -22.42 11.49
C ARG A 164 -31.69 -21.05 10.92
N LYS A 165 -31.13 -19.94 11.41
CA LYS A 165 -31.34 -18.60 10.84
C LYS A 165 -30.12 -18.16 10.04
N SER A 166 -30.35 -17.39 8.97
CA SER A 166 -29.32 -16.72 8.18
C SER A 166 -29.45 -15.21 8.35
N ASN A 167 -28.36 -14.47 8.17
CA ASN A 167 -28.38 -13.00 8.12
C ASN A 167 -27.48 -12.49 6.97
N ALA A 168 -27.16 -11.19 6.98
CA ALA A 168 -26.31 -10.59 5.94
C ALA A 168 -24.91 -11.21 5.86
N PHE A 169 -24.38 -11.72 6.98
CA PHE A 169 -23.00 -12.17 7.16
C PHE A 169 -22.85 -13.68 7.30
N TRP A 170 -23.95 -14.40 7.54
CA TRP A 170 -23.95 -15.83 7.80
C TRP A 170 -25.09 -16.52 7.08
N ARG A 171 -24.78 -17.63 6.41
CA ARG A 171 -25.74 -18.52 5.77
C ARG A 171 -25.81 -19.83 6.54
N TRP A 172 -26.99 -20.24 6.97
CA TRP A 172 -27.19 -21.56 7.55
C TRP A 172 -27.06 -22.65 6.48
N ASP A 173 -26.18 -23.61 6.70
CA ASP A 173 -26.05 -24.80 5.86
C ASP A 173 -26.77 -25.99 6.53
N VAL A 174 -27.86 -26.44 5.88
CA VAL A 174 -28.69 -27.53 6.38
C VAL A 174 -27.94 -28.86 6.41
N LYS A 175 -26.97 -29.07 5.51
CA LYS A 175 -26.24 -30.34 5.41
C LYS A 175 -25.23 -30.50 6.52
N THR A 176 -24.51 -29.43 6.86
CA THR A 176 -23.48 -29.46 7.90
C THR A 176 -24.01 -29.04 9.28
N SER A 177 -25.24 -28.51 9.34
CA SER A 177 -25.82 -27.90 10.56
C SER A 177 -24.94 -26.80 11.16
N CYS A 178 -24.20 -26.09 10.31
CA CYS A 178 -23.28 -25.01 10.69
C CYS A 178 -23.56 -23.74 9.87
N HIS A 179 -23.18 -22.58 10.41
CA HIS A 179 -23.19 -21.34 9.65
C HIS A 179 -21.95 -21.23 8.76
N ALA A 180 -22.17 -21.04 7.46
CA ALA A 180 -21.13 -20.65 6.51
C ALA A 180 -21.00 -19.12 6.48
N PRO A 181 -19.79 -18.55 6.57
CA PRO A 181 -19.59 -17.12 6.53
C PRO A 181 -19.88 -16.54 5.15
N LYS A 182 -20.32 -15.28 5.14
CA LYS A 182 -20.59 -14.48 3.94
C LYS A 182 -20.01 -13.09 4.13
N TRP A 183 -18.80 -12.90 3.62
CA TRP A 183 -18.10 -11.63 3.71
C TRP A 183 -18.70 -10.57 2.78
N PRO A 184 -18.74 -9.29 3.21
CA PRO A 184 -19.06 -8.17 2.34
C PRO A 184 -18.13 -8.10 1.12
N GLN A 185 -18.63 -7.55 0.02
CA GLN A 185 -17.87 -7.41 -1.24
C GLN A 185 -16.73 -6.38 -1.14
N CYS A 186 -16.74 -5.56 -0.09
CA CYS A 186 -15.65 -4.66 0.27
C CYS A 186 -15.65 -4.44 1.79
N GLY A 187 -14.50 -4.04 2.33
CA GLY A 187 -14.35 -3.69 3.74
C GLY A 187 -12.91 -3.37 4.10
N CYS A 188 -12.71 -2.98 5.36
CA CYS A 188 -11.38 -2.74 5.91
C CYS A 188 -11.30 -3.21 7.37
N ILE A 189 -10.10 -3.58 7.78
CA ILE A 189 -9.73 -4.02 9.12
C ILE A 189 -8.45 -3.30 9.52
N TYR A 190 -8.43 -2.85 10.77
CA TYR A 190 -7.26 -2.21 11.40
C TYR A 190 -6.75 -3.16 12.47
N GLY A 191 -5.77 -3.98 12.10
CA GLY A 191 -5.13 -4.89 13.04
C GLY A 191 -3.85 -4.31 13.65
N PRO A 192 -3.27 -5.02 14.63
CA PRO A 192 -2.05 -4.61 15.32
C PRO A 192 -0.82 -4.56 14.40
N GLN A 193 -0.74 -5.40 13.36
CA GLN A 193 0.40 -5.46 12.44
C GLN A 193 0.16 -4.68 11.15
N ARG A 194 -1.01 -4.83 10.52
CA ARG A 194 -1.35 -4.14 9.26
C ARG A 194 -2.77 -3.63 9.24
N LYS A 195 -2.95 -2.52 8.53
CA LYS A 195 -4.25 -2.18 7.96
C LYS A 195 -4.50 -3.08 6.75
N VAL A 196 -5.74 -3.53 6.57
CA VAL A 196 -6.13 -4.41 5.47
C VAL A 196 -7.42 -3.87 4.86
N ALA A 197 -7.46 -3.70 3.55
CA ALA A 197 -8.65 -3.31 2.81
C ALA A 197 -8.91 -4.32 1.69
N TRP A 198 -10.18 -4.59 1.38
CA TRP A 198 -10.53 -5.44 0.24
C TRP A 198 -11.70 -4.89 -0.55
N ARG A 199 -11.76 -5.26 -1.82
CA ARG A 199 -12.86 -4.92 -2.74
C ARG A 199 -12.94 -5.88 -3.91
N ILE A 200 -14.16 -6.17 -4.38
CA ILE A 200 -14.36 -6.76 -5.70
C ILE A 200 -14.22 -5.70 -6.79
N LEU A 201 -13.28 -5.91 -7.71
CA LEU A 201 -13.13 -5.13 -8.94
C LEU A 201 -13.56 -6.00 -10.13
N ASP A 202 -14.18 -5.36 -11.14
CA ASP A 202 -14.60 -6.01 -12.38
C ASP A 202 -13.84 -5.37 -13.54
N ALA A 203 -13.02 -6.15 -14.24
CA ALA A 203 -12.12 -5.65 -15.28
C ALA A 203 -12.82 -4.87 -16.40
N GLN A 204 -14.12 -5.11 -16.63
CA GLN A 204 -14.92 -4.37 -17.62
C GLN A 204 -14.91 -2.84 -17.42
N TYR A 205 -14.64 -2.36 -16.21
CA TYR A 205 -14.59 -0.93 -15.88
C TYR A 205 -13.19 -0.32 -16.01
N PHE A 206 -12.20 -1.11 -16.45
CA PHE A 206 -10.79 -0.72 -16.51
C PHE A 206 -10.23 -0.76 -17.94
N GLY A 207 -11.08 -0.81 -18.97
CA GLY A 207 -10.64 -0.67 -20.38
C GLY A 207 -10.56 -1.97 -21.17
N VAL A 208 -11.08 -3.09 -20.64
CA VAL A 208 -11.30 -4.34 -21.39
C VAL A 208 -12.78 -4.66 -21.48
N ALA A 209 -13.21 -5.41 -22.50
CA ALA A 209 -14.61 -5.77 -22.70
C ALA A 209 -15.09 -6.92 -21.79
N GLN A 210 -14.16 -7.70 -21.24
CA GLN A 210 -14.47 -8.92 -20.49
C GLN A 210 -14.92 -8.61 -19.05
N ARG A 211 -16.04 -9.20 -18.63
CA ARG A 211 -16.42 -9.25 -17.21
C ARG A 211 -15.50 -10.20 -16.46
N ARG A 212 -14.69 -9.68 -15.54
CA ARG A 212 -13.77 -10.48 -14.73
C ARG A 212 -13.74 -9.91 -13.32
N ARG A 213 -14.70 -10.37 -12.52
CA ARG A 213 -14.82 -10.01 -11.11
C ARG A 213 -13.78 -10.77 -10.30
N ARG A 214 -12.94 -10.04 -9.56
CA ARG A 214 -11.94 -10.56 -8.62
C ARG A 214 -11.91 -9.75 -7.34
N VAL A 215 -11.61 -10.41 -6.23
CA VAL A 215 -11.38 -9.80 -4.93
C VAL A 215 -9.92 -9.39 -4.90
N PHE A 216 -9.68 -8.12 -4.64
CA PHE A 216 -8.35 -7.59 -4.36
C PHE A 216 -8.28 -7.24 -2.88
N VAL A 217 -7.19 -7.63 -2.24
CA VAL A 217 -6.83 -7.28 -0.87
C VAL A 217 -5.56 -6.47 -0.93
N VAL A 218 -5.55 -5.31 -0.27
CA VAL A 218 -4.34 -4.51 -0.06
C VAL A 218 -4.09 -4.41 1.44
N ALA A 219 -2.86 -4.67 1.87
CA ALA A 219 -2.47 -4.54 3.26
C ALA A 219 -1.11 -3.84 3.40
N SER A 220 -0.92 -3.09 4.48
CA SER A 220 0.38 -2.49 4.80
C SER A 220 0.50 -2.12 6.27
N ALA A 221 1.70 -2.25 6.82
CA ALA A 221 2.08 -1.73 8.14
C ALA A 221 2.56 -0.26 8.09
N ARG A 222 2.60 0.34 6.90
CA ARG A 222 3.02 1.73 6.72
C ARG A 222 2.09 2.70 7.44
N THR A 223 2.68 3.68 8.12
CA THR A 223 1.94 4.79 8.75
C THR A 223 1.62 5.92 7.74
N ASP A 224 2.39 6.00 6.66
CA ASP A 224 2.21 6.98 5.59
C ASP A 224 1.21 6.53 4.52
N LEU A 225 0.80 5.27 4.49
CA LEU A 225 -0.09 4.72 3.47
C LEU A 225 -1.31 4.06 4.12
N ASP A 226 -2.50 4.37 3.62
CA ASP A 226 -3.72 3.68 4.02
C ASP A 226 -4.17 2.75 2.87
N PRO A 227 -4.19 1.42 3.06
CA PRO A 227 -4.70 0.48 2.06
C PRO A 227 -6.11 0.80 1.55
N ALA A 228 -6.94 1.42 2.38
CA ALA A 228 -8.27 1.84 2.01
C ALA A 228 -8.24 2.89 0.89
N THR A 229 -7.28 3.82 0.88
CA THR A 229 -7.18 4.86 -0.16
C THR A 229 -6.69 4.32 -1.50
N ILE A 230 -6.11 3.12 -1.53
CA ILE A 230 -5.71 2.45 -2.78
C ILE A 230 -6.94 1.82 -3.46
N LEU A 231 -7.83 1.19 -2.69
CA LEU A 231 -8.98 0.44 -3.23
C LEU A 231 -10.29 1.23 -3.26
N PHE A 232 -10.43 2.25 -2.42
CA PHE A 232 -11.65 3.05 -2.28
C PHE A 232 -11.41 4.48 -2.78
N GLU A 233 -12.39 4.98 -3.52
CA GLU A 233 -12.41 6.36 -3.99
C GLU A 233 -13.28 7.17 -3.03
N PHE A 234 -12.67 7.88 -2.07
CA PHE A 234 -13.38 8.66 -1.03
C PHE A 234 -13.83 10.06 -1.51
N GLU A 235 -13.06 10.68 -2.41
CA GLU A 235 -13.31 12.05 -2.90
C GLU A 235 -14.06 12.11 -4.24
N GLY A 236 -14.65 10.99 -4.67
CA GLY A 236 -15.50 10.94 -5.85
C GLY A 236 -16.98 10.99 -5.48
N VAL A 237 -17.77 11.82 -6.16
CA VAL A 237 -19.15 11.41 -6.46
C VAL A 237 -19.06 10.00 -7.06
N ARG A 238 -19.87 9.05 -6.57
CA ARG A 238 -19.93 7.65 -7.07
C ARG A 238 -19.60 7.69 -8.56
N ARG A 239 -18.42 7.20 -8.95
CA ARG A 239 -18.11 6.96 -10.36
C ARG A 239 -19.03 5.82 -10.78
N ASN A 240 -20.29 6.17 -11.08
CA ASN A 240 -20.95 5.61 -12.23
C ASN A 240 -20.12 6.11 -13.42
N ILE A 241 -18.93 5.53 -13.64
CA ILE A 241 -18.63 5.12 -14.99
C ILE A 241 -19.82 4.22 -15.25
N ALA A 242 -20.85 4.76 -15.92
CA ALA A 242 -21.87 3.92 -16.46
C ALA A 242 -21.08 2.78 -17.11
N PRO A 243 -21.46 1.50 -16.92
CA PRO A 243 -21.01 0.52 -17.89
C PRO A 243 -21.23 1.20 -19.25
N SER A 244 -20.40 0.97 -20.25
CA SER A 244 -20.62 1.62 -21.55
C SER A 244 -22.02 1.31 -22.13
N ARG A 245 -22.86 0.56 -21.40
CA ARG A 245 -24.29 0.36 -21.56
C ARG A 245 -25.05 0.53 -20.24
N LYS A 246 -26.22 1.19 -20.28
CA LYS A 246 -27.24 1.05 -19.23
C LYS A 246 -27.63 -0.43 -19.11
N LYS A 247 -27.69 -0.96 -17.89
CA LYS A 247 -28.35 -2.24 -17.60
C LYS A 247 -29.82 -2.09 -18.00
N LYS A 248 -30.22 -2.62 -19.15
CA LYS A 248 -31.64 -2.67 -19.51
C LYS A 248 -32.25 -3.84 -18.74
N GLU A 249 -33.20 -3.54 -17.87
CA GLU A 249 -34.30 -4.47 -17.66
C GLU A 249 -34.96 -4.67 -19.02
N ILE A 250 -34.80 -5.85 -19.62
CA ILE A 250 -35.76 -6.30 -20.63
C ILE A 250 -36.86 -7.03 -19.85
N ALA A 251 -37.60 -6.24 -19.08
CA ALA A 251 -38.97 -6.59 -18.74
C ALA A 251 -39.85 -5.89 -19.77
N SER A 252 -40.43 -6.70 -20.67
CA SER A 252 -41.80 -6.47 -21.18
C SER A 252 -42.09 -5.31 -22.15
N ALA A 253 -41.17 -4.87 -23.02
CA ALA A 253 -41.48 -3.83 -24.03
C ALA A 253 -41.04 -4.17 -25.48
N ILE A 254 -41.20 -5.43 -25.90
CA ILE A 254 -41.36 -5.78 -27.33
C ILE A 254 -42.79 -6.28 -27.50
N ILE A 255 -43.76 -5.43 -27.16
CA ILE A 255 -45.10 -5.52 -27.69
C ILE A 255 -45.46 -4.10 -28.13
N ALA A 256 -45.81 -3.99 -29.41
CA ALA A 256 -46.33 -2.82 -30.10
C ALA A 256 -45.32 -1.72 -30.51
N ASN A 257 -45.14 -1.65 -31.83
CA ASN A 257 -44.83 -0.49 -32.66
C ASN A 257 -43.37 -0.05 -32.80
N GLY A 258 -42.89 -0.17 -34.04
CA GLY A 258 -41.61 0.33 -34.50
C GLY A 258 -41.51 1.85 -34.37
N ALA A 259 -40.41 2.30 -33.76
CA ALA A 259 -39.93 3.67 -33.88
C ALA A 259 -38.41 3.68 -33.73
N ALA A 260 -37.75 4.26 -34.72
CA ALA A 260 -36.31 4.47 -34.77
C ALA A 260 -35.85 5.40 -33.63
N ILE A 261 -34.72 5.08 -33.00
CA ILE A 261 -34.01 6.02 -32.12
C ILE A 261 -32.62 6.24 -32.70
N SER A 262 -32.36 7.52 -32.97
CA SER A 262 -31.20 8.11 -33.64
C SER A 262 -29.89 7.91 -32.89
N GLY A 263 -28.81 7.84 -33.66
CA GLY A 263 -27.48 7.47 -33.21
C GLY A 263 -26.74 8.52 -32.40
N GLU A 264 -26.03 8.01 -31.39
CA GLU A 264 -24.84 8.57 -30.74
C GLU A 264 -24.30 7.45 -29.82
N SER A 265 -23.60 6.46 -30.40
CA SER A 265 -22.75 5.48 -29.69
C SER A 265 -22.17 4.46 -30.69
N LEU A 266 -20.98 4.73 -31.23
CA LEU A 266 -20.26 3.77 -32.07
C LEU A 266 -18.80 3.64 -31.59
N ASN A 267 -18.31 2.40 -31.68
CA ASN A 267 -17.11 1.84 -31.06
C ASN A 267 -15.88 1.96 -32.00
N PRO A 268 -14.74 2.54 -31.58
CA PRO A 268 -13.56 2.69 -32.44
C PRO A 268 -12.77 1.39 -32.69
N CYS A 269 -12.94 0.35 -31.87
CA CYS A 269 -12.09 -0.85 -31.95
C CYS A 269 -12.54 -1.91 -32.97
N LEU A 270 -13.58 -1.61 -33.77
CA LEU A 270 -14.14 -2.52 -34.77
C LEU A 270 -14.30 -1.87 -36.17
N HIS A 271 -13.77 -0.66 -36.36
CA HIS A 271 -13.71 0.01 -37.67
C HIS A 271 -12.35 0.68 -37.87
N ALA A 272 -11.47 0.04 -38.63
CA ALA A 272 -10.53 0.77 -39.48
C ALA A 272 -11.06 0.60 -40.92
N ASP A 273 -11.32 1.73 -41.57
CA ASP A 273 -11.74 1.93 -42.97
C ASP A 273 -13.21 1.66 -43.35
N MET A 274 -14.04 2.72 -43.36
CA MET A 274 -15.34 2.78 -44.06
C MET A 274 -15.58 4.22 -44.62
N PRO A 275 -15.95 4.39 -45.90
CA PRO A 275 -16.29 5.68 -46.49
C PRO A 275 -17.69 6.19 -46.05
N PRO A 276 -17.99 7.49 -46.20
CA PRO A 276 -19.14 8.13 -45.56
C PRO A 276 -20.44 7.87 -46.33
N GLY A 277 -21.17 6.81 -45.97
CA GLY A 277 -22.52 6.61 -46.52
C GLY A 277 -23.21 5.28 -46.21
N MET A 278 -23.50 4.97 -44.93
CA MET A 278 -24.70 4.23 -44.43
C MET A 278 -24.49 3.72 -43.00
N LYS A 279 -25.53 3.81 -42.15
CA LYS A 279 -25.53 3.42 -40.72
C LYS A 279 -26.14 2.01 -40.55
N SER A 280 -25.45 1.10 -39.84
CA SER A 280 -25.92 -0.26 -39.54
C SER A 280 -26.37 -0.42 -38.08
N THR A 281 -27.48 -1.13 -37.86
CA THR A 281 -28.12 -1.39 -36.55
C THR A 281 -27.77 -2.79 -36.01
N LYS A 282 -26.82 -2.84 -35.06
CA LYS A 282 -26.48 -3.91 -34.08
C LYS A 282 -25.99 -5.28 -34.61
N ALA A 283 -24.77 -5.69 -34.20
CA ALA A 283 -24.13 -6.96 -34.58
C ALA A 283 -23.52 -7.69 -33.36
N VAL A 284 -23.81 -9.00 -33.24
CA VAL A 284 -23.13 -10.05 -32.44
C VAL A 284 -23.35 -10.10 -30.90
N ASN A 285 -23.91 -11.21 -30.42
CA ASN A 285 -24.00 -11.62 -29.00
C ASN A 285 -23.24 -12.96 -28.77
N ALA A 286 -22.68 -13.19 -27.58
CA ALA A 286 -21.88 -14.38 -27.22
C ALA A 286 -22.46 -15.12 -25.99
N PHE A 287 -22.64 -16.43 -26.08
CA PHE A 287 -23.24 -17.28 -25.03
C PHE A 287 -22.31 -18.42 -24.63
N ARG A 288 -22.24 -18.77 -23.34
CA ARG A 288 -21.40 -19.88 -22.83
C ARG A 288 -22.20 -21.02 -22.23
N MET A 289 -21.72 -22.26 -22.37
CA MET A 289 -22.33 -23.41 -21.69
C MET A 289 -21.97 -23.42 -20.19
N ALA A 290 -22.96 -23.56 -19.31
CA ALA A 290 -22.82 -23.62 -17.85
C ALA A 290 -22.95 -25.05 -17.29
N ALA A 291 -23.69 -25.91 -18.00
CA ALA A 291 -23.81 -27.35 -17.82
C ALA A 291 -24.13 -27.96 -19.18
N PHE A 292 -23.96 -29.28 -19.39
CA PHE A 292 -24.22 -29.91 -20.68
C PHE A 292 -25.62 -29.55 -21.23
N GLY A 293 -25.66 -28.74 -22.29
CA GLY A 293 -26.89 -28.25 -22.91
C GLY A 293 -27.51 -26.98 -22.31
N GLU A 294 -26.97 -26.41 -21.23
CA GLU A 294 -27.42 -25.15 -20.63
C GLU A 294 -26.49 -24.00 -21.00
N TYR A 295 -26.99 -23.01 -21.75
CA TYR A 295 -26.21 -21.84 -22.17
C TYR A 295 -26.65 -20.60 -21.41
N ILE A 296 -25.69 -19.80 -20.93
CA ILE A 296 -25.95 -18.55 -20.24
C ILE A 296 -25.27 -17.36 -20.92
N ASP A 297 -25.98 -16.24 -20.89
CA ASP A 297 -25.52 -14.92 -21.32
C ASP A 297 -25.03 -14.14 -20.09
N ASP A 298 -23.75 -14.34 -19.74
CA ASP A 298 -23.07 -13.57 -18.69
C ASP A 298 -21.93 -12.70 -19.24
N GLU A 299 -21.92 -12.44 -20.56
CA GLU A 299 -20.89 -11.68 -21.28
C GLU A 299 -19.45 -12.20 -21.00
N THR A 300 -19.31 -13.49 -20.67
CA THR A 300 -18.04 -14.13 -20.34
C THR A 300 -17.77 -15.31 -21.26
N ALA A 301 -16.63 -15.29 -21.97
CA ALA A 301 -16.21 -16.43 -22.78
C ALA A 301 -15.76 -17.63 -21.91
N SER A 302 -16.12 -18.85 -22.29
CA SER A 302 -15.72 -20.07 -21.56
C SER A 302 -14.20 -20.22 -21.46
N THR A 303 -13.47 -19.75 -22.48
CA THR A 303 -12.01 -19.86 -22.58
C THR A 303 -11.24 -19.03 -21.54
N VAL A 304 -11.88 -18.07 -20.89
CA VAL A 304 -11.23 -17.18 -19.89
C VAL A 304 -11.51 -17.59 -18.44
N LYS A 305 -12.15 -18.74 -18.20
CA LYS A 305 -12.36 -19.31 -16.85
C LYS A 305 -11.32 -20.38 -16.50
N ALA A 306 -10.91 -20.38 -15.24
CA ALA A 306 -9.81 -21.21 -14.70
C ALA A 306 -10.03 -22.74 -14.75
N ARG A 307 -11.25 -23.24 -15.01
CA ARG A 307 -11.60 -24.67 -14.92
C ARG A 307 -11.96 -25.37 -16.24
N ASP A 308 -12.27 -24.63 -17.31
CA ASP A 308 -13.05 -25.20 -18.42
C ASP A 308 -12.25 -25.38 -19.73
N PHE A 309 -10.91 -25.48 -19.66
CA PHE A 309 -10.06 -25.50 -20.87
C PHE A 309 -10.16 -26.79 -21.70
N LYS A 310 -10.60 -27.91 -21.11
CA LYS A 310 -10.68 -29.23 -21.77
C LYS A 310 -12.03 -29.49 -22.45
N ASP A 311 -13.09 -28.80 -22.02
CA ASP A 311 -14.47 -29.04 -22.48
C ASP A 311 -15.14 -27.78 -23.07
N ALA A 312 -14.39 -26.71 -23.34
CA ALA A 312 -14.94 -25.47 -23.92
C ALA A 312 -15.30 -25.64 -25.41
N THR A 313 -16.47 -26.23 -25.70
CA THR A 313 -17.04 -26.36 -27.04
C THR A 313 -17.98 -25.20 -27.44
N ASP A 314 -18.22 -24.22 -26.56
CA ASP A 314 -19.54 -23.57 -26.55
C ASP A 314 -19.50 -22.05 -26.60
N LEU A 315 -19.40 -21.48 -27.81
CA LEU A 315 -19.65 -20.05 -28.04
C LEU A 315 -20.68 -19.85 -29.17
N ALA A 316 -21.97 -19.70 -28.86
CA ALA A 316 -22.95 -19.38 -29.90
C ALA A 316 -22.90 -17.88 -30.26
N VAL A 317 -22.84 -17.55 -31.55
CA VAL A 317 -22.88 -16.17 -32.07
C VAL A 317 -24.05 -16.01 -33.04
N PHE A 318 -24.93 -15.03 -32.78
CA PHE A 318 -26.08 -14.73 -33.65
C PHE A 318 -25.92 -13.37 -34.34
N SER A 319 -26.35 -13.30 -35.60
CA SER A 319 -26.63 -12.06 -36.34
C SER A 319 -28.12 -12.02 -36.70
N SER A 320 -28.81 -10.94 -36.32
CA SER A 320 -30.22 -10.74 -36.68
C SER A 320 -30.36 -9.46 -37.50
N THR A 321 -30.28 -9.59 -38.83
CA THR A 321 -31.19 -8.98 -39.82
C THR A 321 -30.60 -9.03 -41.24
N GLY A 322 -31.31 -9.71 -42.15
CA GLY A 322 -31.56 -9.29 -43.54
C GLY A 322 -30.41 -9.14 -44.55
N ALA A 323 -30.45 -10.00 -45.59
CA ALA A 323 -29.88 -9.85 -46.94
C ALA A 323 -28.62 -8.96 -47.12
N GLY A 324 -27.42 -9.57 -47.11
CA GLY A 324 -26.17 -8.88 -47.42
C GLY A 324 -25.78 -8.97 -48.91
N PHE A 325 -25.50 -7.82 -49.51
CA PHE A 325 -24.75 -7.69 -50.78
C PHE A 325 -23.25 -7.53 -50.49
N TRP A 326 -22.41 -7.92 -51.44
CA TRP A 326 -20.95 -8.02 -51.32
C TRP A 326 -20.25 -6.74 -51.82
N SER A 327 -19.13 -6.36 -51.21
CA SER A 327 -18.13 -5.46 -51.82
C SER A 327 -16.72 -5.92 -51.48
N GLU A 328 -15.77 -5.73 -52.42
CA GLU A 328 -14.38 -6.14 -52.24
C GLU A 328 -13.63 -5.22 -51.28
N GLY A 329 -12.96 -5.85 -50.30
CA GLY A 329 -12.11 -5.21 -49.29
C GLY A 329 -11.62 -6.22 -48.25
N HIS A 330 -10.46 -5.97 -47.64
CA HIS A 330 -9.77 -6.88 -46.73
C HIS A 330 -10.38 -6.81 -45.32
N GLY A 331 -11.06 -7.89 -44.89
CA GLY A 331 -11.73 -7.98 -43.59
C GLY A 331 -11.71 -9.40 -43.03
N THR A 332 -11.61 -9.50 -41.71
CA THR A 332 -11.26 -10.64 -40.84
C THR A 332 -12.27 -11.79 -40.75
N LEU A 333 -13.03 -12.06 -41.82
CA LEU A 333 -13.81 -13.29 -41.99
C LEU A 333 -13.87 -13.66 -43.49
N ARG A 334 -13.01 -14.59 -43.94
CA ARG A 334 -13.25 -15.38 -45.16
C ARG A 334 -12.95 -16.86 -44.93
N ALA A 335 -13.81 -17.71 -45.47
CA ALA A 335 -13.49 -19.09 -45.83
C ALA A 335 -12.79 -19.11 -47.20
N ARG A 336 -11.90 -20.09 -47.44
CA ARG A 336 -11.27 -20.33 -48.76
C ARG A 336 -12.30 -20.88 -49.76
N GLU A 337 -12.05 -20.59 -51.03
CA GLU A 337 -12.78 -21.17 -52.14
C GLU A 337 -12.34 -22.63 -52.34
N GLN A 338 -13.31 -23.55 -52.40
CA GLN A 338 -13.20 -24.94 -52.88
C GLN A 338 -12.74 -26.09 -51.96
N GLU A 339 -13.08 -26.13 -50.65
CA GLU A 339 -13.06 -27.42 -49.93
C GLU A 339 -14.35 -27.70 -49.13
N SER A 340 -14.83 -28.95 -49.25
CA SER A 340 -16.14 -29.44 -48.88
C SER A 340 -16.40 -29.47 -47.37
N HIS A 341 -17.61 -29.04 -47.00
CA HIS A 341 -18.09 -28.84 -45.63
C HIS A 341 -18.56 -30.14 -44.95
N GLU A 342 -18.21 -30.36 -43.68
CA GLU A 342 -18.97 -31.22 -42.76
C GLU A 342 -19.12 -30.58 -41.35
N HIS A 343 -20.37 -30.16 -41.08
CA HIS A 343 -21.15 -30.11 -39.83
C HIS A 343 -20.76 -29.23 -38.61
N LEU A 344 -21.64 -28.25 -38.33
CA LEU A 344 -22.38 -28.17 -37.06
C LEU A 344 -23.68 -27.35 -37.17
N VAL A 345 -24.65 -27.74 -36.34
CA VAL A 345 -26.08 -27.39 -36.35
C VAL A 345 -26.37 -26.19 -35.44
N THR A 346 -27.18 -25.23 -35.90
CA THR A 346 -27.76 -24.18 -35.05
C THR A 346 -29.11 -24.63 -34.50
N LEU A 347 -29.25 -24.74 -33.18
CA LEU A 347 -30.54 -25.01 -32.50
C LEU A 347 -31.04 -23.74 -31.80
N ALA A 348 -32.31 -23.38 -32.01
CA ALA A 348 -32.98 -22.28 -31.31
C ALA A 348 -34.32 -22.78 -30.73
N PHE A 349 -34.63 -22.41 -29.49
CA PHE A 349 -35.92 -22.66 -28.85
C PHE A 349 -36.60 -21.34 -28.45
N PRO A 350 -37.92 -21.16 -28.67
CA PRO A 350 -38.67 -20.06 -28.08
C PRO A 350 -39.02 -20.31 -26.61
N GLU A 351 -39.11 -19.23 -25.83
CA GLU A 351 -39.26 -19.23 -24.35
C GLU A 351 -40.58 -19.84 -23.83
N ARG A 352 -41.59 -20.07 -24.68
CA ARG A 352 -42.82 -20.82 -24.35
C ARG A 352 -43.35 -21.60 -25.56
N MET A 353 -43.45 -22.94 -25.46
CA MET A 353 -44.11 -23.80 -26.45
C MET A 353 -45.43 -24.37 -25.92
N SER A 354 -46.50 -24.30 -26.73
CA SER A 354 -47.75 -25.04 -26.57
C SER A 354 -47.86 -26.10 -27.68
N GLY A 355 -48.20 -27.35 -27.33
CA GLY A 355 -48.13 -28.55 -28.21
C GLY A 355 -48.93 -28.44 -29.52
N THR A 356 -48.45 -28.95 -30.66
CA THR A 356 -48.56 -30.36 -31.11
C THR A 356 -47.81 -30.52 -32.47
N GLN A 357 -47.41 -31.77 -32.82
CA GLN A 357 -46.88 -32.30 -34.12
C GLN A 357 -45.37 -32.66 -34.26
N HIS A 358 -45.11 -33.81 -34.92
CA HIS A 358 -43.91 -34.67 -34.88
C HIS A 358 -43.14 -34.72 -36.22
N ALA A 359 -41.79 -34.88 -36.21
CA ALA A 359 -41.00 -35.55 -37.26
C ALA A 359 -39.57 -35.89 -36.77
N ALA A 360 -39.13 -37.14 -36.93
CA ALA A 360 -37.82 -37.67 -36.52
C ALA A 360 -36.96 -38.05 -37.74
N THR A 361 -35.65 -37.80 -37.70
CA THR A 361 -34.67 -38.42 -38.62
C THR A 361 -33.35 -38.79 -37.92
N LYS A 362 -32.60 -39.69 -38.58
CA LYS A 362 -31.76 -40.77 -38.03
C LYS A 362 -30.44 -40.43 -37.30
N ASN A 363 -30.06 -39.16 -37.13
CA ASN A 363 -28.72 -38.78 -36.61
C ASN A 363 -28.74 -37.78 -35.43
N THR A 364 -29.74 -37.85 -34.55
CA THR A 364 -29.80 -37.05 -33.30
C THR A 364 -29.60 -37.91 -32.04
N SER A 365 -28.81 -37.40 -31.09
CA SER A 365 -28.57 -38.04 -29.78
C SER A 365 -29.84 -38.05 -28.91
N PRO A 366 -30.19 -39.15 -28.21
CA PRO A 366 -31.48 -39.33 -27.54
C PRO A 366 -31.72 -38.55 -26.23
N SER A 367 -30.83 -37.63 -25.82
CA SER A 367 -30.95 -36.95 -24.51
C SER A 367 -32.01 -35.85 -24.44
N LEU A 368 -32.77 -35.60 -25.52
CA LEU A 368 -33.94 -34.71 -25.53
C LEU A 368 -35.22 -35.47 -25.15
N MET A 369 -35.32 -35.91 -23.89
CA MET A 369 -36.62 -36.31 -23.30
C MET A 369 -36.75 -35.78 -21.87
N ALA A 370 -37.15 -34.52 -21.73
CA ALA A 370 -38.06 -34.13 -20.65
C ALA A 370 -39.49 -34.44 -21.10
N GLN A 371 -40.39 -34.76 -20.16
CA GLN A 371 -41.75 -35.26 -20.35
C GLN A 371 -42.67 -34.34 -21.18
N ASN A 372 -42.47 -34.25 -22.51
CA ASN A 372 -43.48 -34.04 -23.56
C ASN A 372 -42.78 -33.81 -24.93
N PRO A 373 -43.04 -34.64 -25.95
CA PRO A 373 -42.23 -34.66 -27.18
C PRO A 373 -42.87 -33.81 -28.28
N THR A 374 -42.47 -32.53 -28.42
CA THR A 374 -42.85 -31.72 -29.60
C THR A 374 -41.98 -30.47 -29.75
N ALA A 375 -40.87 -30.60 -30.48
CA ALA A 375 -40.12 -29.48 -31.04
C ALA A 375 -39.70 -29.85 -32.46
N VAL A 376 -40.16 -29.10 -33.47
CA VAL A 376 -39.72 -29.24 -34.87
C VAL A 376 -38.63 -28.21 -35.14
N CYS A 377 -37.49 -28.69 -35.64
CA CYS A 377 -36.33 -27.86 -35.97
C CYS A 377 -36.38 -27.48 -37.45
N TYR A 378 -36.34 -26.17 -37.77
CA TYR A 378 -36.09 -25.72 -39.15
C TYR A 378 -34.60 -25.58 -39.38
N GLU A 379 -34.09 -26.22 -40.43
CA GLU A 379 -32.71 -26.09 -40.92
C GLU A 379 -32.54 -24.69 -41.55
N ALA A 380 -32.19 -23.68 -40.75
CA ALA A 380 -31.72 -22.40 -41.31
C ALA A 380 -30.26 -22.58 -41.74
N ARG A 381 -30.03 -23.12 -42.94
CA ARG A 381 -28.70 -23.18 -43.57
C ARG A 381 -28.19 -21.78 -43.85
N ASN A 382 -27.52 -21.17 -42.88
CA ASN A 382 -26.87 -19.87 -43.06
C ASN A 382 -25.38 -20.11 -43.29
N ALA A 383 -24.96 -20.23 -44.56
CA ALA A 383 -23.58 -20.46 -44.99
C ALA A 383 -22.58 -19.32 -44.62
N LYS A 384 -23.02 -18.32 -43.85
CA LYS A 384 -22.29 -17.07 -43.56
C LYS A 384 -21.95 -16.86 -42.08
N VAL A 385 -22.29 -17.79 -41.17
CA VAL A 385 -22.00 -17.65 -39.74
C VAL A 385 -21.32 -18.91 -39.22
N ALA A 386 -20.08 -18.77 -38.75
CA ALA A 386 -19.32 -19.84 -38.12
C ALA A 386 -19.14 -19.53 -36.62
N VAL A 387 -19.45 -20.50 -35.77
CA VAL A 387 -19.08 -20.49 -34.35
C VAL A 387 -17.62 -20.91 -34.25
N ARG A 388 -16.76 -20.06 -33.67
CA ARG A 388 -15.35 -20.39 -33.40
C ARG A 388 -14.95 -20.02 -31.98
N ARG A 389 -13.96 -20.74 -31.45
CA ARG A 389 -13.28 -20.36 -30.21
C ARG A 389 -12.59 -19.01 -30.40
N LEU A 390 -12.54 -18.21 -29.33
CA LEU A 390 -11.64 -17.07 -29.28
C LEU A 390 -10.21 -17.57 -29.37
N THR A 391 -9.40 -16.96 -30.23
CA THR A 391 -7.96 -17.22 -30.35
C THR A 391 -7.23 -16.82 -29.07
N PRO A 392 -6.00 -17.30 -28.82
CA PRO A 392 -5.27 -16.87 -27.63
C PRO A 392 -4.94 -15.37 -27.67
N VAL A 393 -4.72 -14.80 -28.85
CA VAL A 393 -4.49 -13.34 -29.01
C VAL A 393 -5.73 -12.54 -28.63
N GLU A 394 -6.93 -12.99 -29.02
CA GLU A 394 -8.17 -12.36 -28.55
C GLU A 394 -8.31 -12.49 -27.03
N CYS A 395 -7.94 -13.63 -26.44
CA CYS A 395 -7.94 -13.80 -24.99
C CYS A 395 -6.89 -12.92 -24.27
N GLU A 396 -5.69 -12.72 -24.85
CA GLU A 396 -4.67 -11.80 -24.37
C GLU A 396 -5.22 -10.37 -24.31
N ARG A 397 -5.82 -9.90 -25.41
CA ARG A 397 -6.48 -8.58 -25.49
C ARG A 397 -7.59 -8.42 -24.46
N LEU A 398 -8.43 -9.44 -24.25
CA LEU A 398 -9.50 -9.40 -23.24
C LEU A 398 -8.99 -9.28 -21.79
N GLN A 399 -7.72 -9.63 -21.55
CA GLN A 399 -7.05 -9.47 -20.27
C GLN A 399 -6.11 -8.26 -20.24
N GLY A 400 -5.97 -7.54 -21.36
CA GLY A 400 -5.11 -6.37 -21.53
C GLY A 400 -3.62 -6.68 -21.76
N PHE A 401 -3.29 -7.90 -22.17
CA PHE A 401 -1.91 -8.25 -22.57
C PHE A 401 -1.59 -7.76 -24.00
N PRO A 402 -0.30 -7.52 -24.31
CA PRO A 402 0.16 -7.35 -25.68
C PRO A 402 -0.15 -8.58 -26.55
N ASP A 403 -0.37 -8.36 -27.84
CA ASP A 403 -0.58 -9.45 -28.79
C ASP A 403 0.64 -10.37 -28.84
N GLY A 404 0.38 -11.68 -28.74
CA GLY A 404 1.42 -12.69 -28.77
C GLY A 404 2.22 -12.79 -27.48
N HIS A 405 1.79 -12.17 -26.36
CA HIS A 405 2.50 -12.22 -25.08
C HIS A 405 2.88 -13.65 -24.66
N THR A 406 1.96 -14.60 -24.86
CA THR A 406 2.16 -16.03 -24.56
C THR A 406 2.66 -16.85 -25.75
N LEU A 407 2.80 -16.25 -26.93
CA LEU A 407 3.35 -16.89 -28.13
C LEU A 407 4.89 -16.85 -28.08
N ILE A 408 5.46 -17.68 -27.21
CA ILE A 408 6.90 -17.79 -27.01
C ILE A 408 7.47 -19.04 -27.71
N PRO A 409 8.77 -19.08 -28.02
CA PRO A 409 9.46 -20.31 -28.36
C PRO A 409 9.44 -21.30 -27.18
N THR A 410 9.17 -22.56 -27.49
CA THR A 410 9.12 -23.73 -26.60
C THR A 410 9.80 -24.91 -27.30
N GLU A 411 9.72 -26.12 -26.73
CA GLU A 411 10.27 -27.31 -27.39
C GLU A 411 9.53 -27.66 -28.70
N LYS A 412 10.25 -28.22 -29.67
CA LYS A 412 9.71 -28.60 -30.98
C LYS A 412 8.52 -29.55 -30.81
N ARG A 413 7.34 -29.09 -31.20
CA ARG A 413 6.13 -29.91 -31.22
C ARG A 413 6.19 -30.88 -32.39
N LYS A 414 5.74 -32.12 -32.17
CA LYS A 414 5.69 -33.16 -33.21
C LYS A 414 4.62 -32.89 -34.27
N THR A 415 3.56 -32.18 -33.92
CA THR A 415 2.39 -31.91 -34.78
C THR A 415 1.82 -30.53 -34.48
N ILE A 416 1.56 -29.75 -35.53
CA ILE A 416 0.77 -28.51 -35.49
C ILE A 416 -0.53 -28.79 -36.26
N SER A 417 -1.68 -28.29 -35.78
CA SER A 417 -2.91 -28.41 -36.55
C SER A 417 -2.85 -27.54 -37.81
N SER A 418 -3.55 -27.95 -38.88
CA SER A 418 -3.66 -27.17 -40.11
C SER A 418 -4.15 -25.74 -39.85
N ASP A 419 -5.08 -25.59 -38.92
CA ASP A 419 -5.71 -24.32 -38.57
C ASP A 419 -4.74 -23.39 -37.82
N GLU A 420 -3.96 -23.93 -36.88
CA GLU A 420 -2.95 -23.17 -36.13
C GLU A 420 -1.82 -22.72 -37.05
N LEU A 421 -1.35 -23.61 -37.94
CA LEU A 421 -0.32 -23.28 -38.93
C LEU A 421 -0.80 -22.23 -39.94
N ALA A 422 -2.05 -22.34 -40.40
CA ALA A 422 -2.66 -21.35 -41.30
C ALA A 422 -2.81 -19.99 -40.62
N TYR A 423 -3.22 -19.96 -39.35
CA TYR A 423 -3.30 -18.73 -38.56
C TYR A 423 -1.94 -18.06 -38.41
N LEU A 424 -0.91 -18.84 -38.06
CA LEU A 424 0.46 -18.35 -37.87
C LEU A 424 1.03 -17.80 -39.18
N ARG A 425 0.90 -18.51 -40.30
CA ARG A 425 1.35 -18.03 -41.62
C ARG A 425 0.64 -16.76 -42.07
N ASN A 426 -0.65 -16.59 -41.72
CA ASN A 426 -1.38 -15.38 -42.08
C ASN A 426 -0.92 -14.14 -41.30
N HIS A 427 -0.45 -14.31 -40.06
CA HIS A 427 0.01 -13.19 -39.21
C HIS A 427 1.53 -13.01 -39.22
N TYR A 428 2.27 -14.08 -39.51
CA TYR A 428 3.73 -14.16 -39.60
C TYR A 428 4.09 -14.89 -40.90
N PRO A 429 3.99 -14.21 -42.06
CA PRO A 429 4.16 -14.84 -43.38
C PRO A 429 5.56 -15.41 -43.61
N ASP A 430 6.57 -14.85 -42.93
CA ASP A 430 7.97 -15.29 -43.02
C ASP A 430 8.30 -16.47 -42.08
N LEU A 431 7.34 -16.94 -41.28
CA LEU A 431 7.54 -18.01 -40.31
C LEU A 431 7.57 -19.38 -41.02
N SER A 432 8.69 -20.10 -40.93
CA SER A 432 8.78 -21.47 -41.43
C SER A 432 7.91 -22.44 -40.61
N GLU A 433 7.57 -23.60 -41.19
CA GLU A 433 6.85 -24.66 -40.47
C GLU A 433 7.63 -25.17 -39.25
N GLU A 434 8.96 -25.15 -39.33
CA GLU A 434 9.84 -25.56 -38.24
C GLU A 434 9.83 -24.53 -37.12
N GLU A 435 9.88 -23.24 -37.43
CA GLU A 435 9.76 -22.16 -36.44
C GLU A 435 8.35 -22.13 -35.81
N ALA A 436 7.31 -22.37 -36.60
CA ALA A 436 5.94 -22.51 -36.09
C ALA A 436 5.82 -23.68 -35.09
N ALA A 437 6.50 -24.80 -35.36
CA ALA A 437 6.50 -25.97 -34.48
C ALA A 437 7.19 -25.71 -33.14
N MET A 438 8.08 -24.72 -33.10
CA MET A 438 8.75 -24.27 -31.89
C MET A 438 7.88 -23.34 -31.06
N LEU A 439 6.84 -22.69 -31.61
CA LEU A 439 5.98 -21.80 -30.83
C LEU A 439 5.09 -22.54 -29.85
N ALA A 440 4.74 -21.87 -28.75
CA ALA A 440 3.86 -22.40 -27.72
C ALA A 440 2.50 -22.84 -28.26
N ALA A 441 2.04 -24.03 -27.85
CA ALA A 441 0.72 -24.52 -28.19
C ALA A 441 -0.40 -23.70 -27.53
N ASP A 442 -1.55 -23.62 -28.20
CA ASP A 442 -2.72 -22.88 -27.76
C ASP A 442 -3.27 -23.32 -26.39
N GLY A 443 -3.27 -24.61 -26.08
CA GLY A 443 -3.82 -25.13 -24.81
C GLY A 443 -3.18 -24.51 -23.56
N PRO A 444 -1.85 -24.64 -23.37
CA PRO A 444 -1.12 -23.97 -22.30
C PRO A 444 -1.32 -22.45 -22.26
N ARG A 445 -1.37 -21.79 -23.44
CA ARG A 445 -1.63 -20.35 -23.55
C ARG A 445 -2.99 -19.99 -22.96
N TYR A 446 -4.07 -20.66 -23.36
CA TYR A 446 -5.41 -20.41 -22.79
C TYR A 446 -5.45 -20.62 -21.28
N LYS A 447 -4.85 -21.69 -20.77
CA LYS A 447 -4.80 -21.97 -19.33
C LYS A 447 -4.13 -20.82 -18.58
N ALA A 448 -2.98 -20.36 -19.06
CA ALA A 448 -2.23 -19.27 -18.44
C ALA A 448 -2.99 -17.94 -18.49
N ILE A 449 -3.56 -17.58 -19.64
CA ILE A 449 -4.37 -16.35 -19.81
C ILE A 449 -5.62 -16.39 -18.92
N GLY A 450 -6.28 -17.55 -18.84
CA GLY A 450 -7.47 -17.77 -18.02
C GLY A 450 -7.21 -17.69 -16.51
N ASN A 451 -6.00 -18.04 -16.08
CA ASN A 451 -5.56 -17.93 -14.68
C ASN A 451 -4.95 -16.56 -14.33
N SER A 452 -4.56 -15.77 -15.32
CA SER A 452 -3.93 -14.46 -15.10
C SER A 452 -4.87 -13.40 -14.51
N MET A 453 -4.28 -12.40 -13.87
CA MET A 453 -4.93 -11.13 -13.53
C MET A 453 -5.17 -10.30 -14.80
N ALA A 454 -6.14 -9.37 -14.74
CA ALA A 454 -6.37 -8.41 -15.81
C ALA A 454 -5.38 -7.24 -15.67
N VAL A 455 -4.55 -7.04 -16.69
CA VAL A 455 -3.49 -6.01 -16.74
C VAL A 455 -4.04 -4.62 -16.38
N PRO A 456 -5.19 -4.15 -16.90
CA PRO A 456 -5.63 -2.78 -16.61
C PRO A 456 -6.10 -2.57 -15.16
N VAL A 457 -6.53 -3.63 -14.47
CA VAL A 457 -6.84 -3.55 -13.03
C VAL A 457 -5.55 -3.42 -12.24
N MET A 458 -4.53 -4.21 -12.58
CA MET A 458 -3.21 -4.09 -11.96
C MET A 458 -2.59 -2.72 -12.23
N GLN A 459 -2.74 -2.18 -13.43
CA GLN A 459 -2.31 -0.83 -13.79
C GLN A 459 -2.94 0.22 -12.87
N TRP A 460 -4.26 0.12 -12.66
CA TRP A 460 -4.98 1.03 -11.78
C TRP A 460 -4.49 0.92 -10.33
N ILE A 461 -4.29 -0.29 -9.81
CA ILE A 461 -3.74 -0.51 -8.46
C ILE A 461 -2.34 0.09 -8.34
N GLY A 462 -1.47 -0.13 -9.33
CA GLY A 462 -0.11 0.41 -9.37
C GLY A 462 -0.10 1.94 -9.38
N CYS A 463 -0.95 2.56 -10.21
CA CYS A 463 -1.18 4.00 -10.20
C CYS A 463 -1.66 4.51 -8.84
N SER A 464 -2.58 3.80 -8.16
CA SER A 464 -3.09 4.19 -6.84
C SER A 464 -2.01 4.06 -5.75
N ILE A 465 -1.17 3.02 -5.82
CA ILE A 465 -0.01 2.85 -4.92
C ILE A 465 0.95 4.03 -5.13
N LEU A 466 1.36 4.29 -6.37
CA LEU A 466 2.26 5.39 -6.70
C LEU A 466 1.67 6.72 -6.32
N ALA A 467 0.39 6.99 -6.62
CA ALA A 467 -0.25 8.24 -6.23
C ALA A 467 -0.29 8.41 -4.71
N THR A 468 -0.46 7.35 -3.93
CA THR A 468 -0.44 7.43 -2.46
C THR A 468 0.98 7.65 -1.93
N VAL A 469 1.98 7.02 -2.56
CA VAL A 469 3.40 7.20 -2.22
C VAL A 469 3.91 8.58 -2.67
N GLU A 470 3.51 9.06 -3.85
CA GLU A 470 3.87 10.35 -4.47
C GLU A 470 3.08 11.53 -3.90
N ALA A 471 1.80 11.37 -3.52
CA ALA A 471 1.06 12.44 -2.86
C ALA A 471 1.68 12.81 -1.50
N LYS A 472 2.52 11.93 -0.95
CA LYS A 472 3.28 12.14 0.29
C LYS A 472 4.80 12.19 0.10
N GLN A 473 5.32 11.99 -1.12
CA GLN A 473 6.68 12.41 -1.49
C GLN A 473 6.59 13.83 -2.07
N PRO A 474 7.43 14.77 -1.65
CA PRO A 474 7.38 16.12 -2.21
C PRO A 474 7.67 16.05 -3.71
N LYS A 475 6.65 16.32 -4.54
CA LYS A 475 6.78 16.57 -5.98
C LYS A 475 7.99 17.48 -6.19
N THR A 476 8.93 17.11 -7.08
CA THR A 476 9.86 18.08 -7.64
C THR A 476 9.07 19.25 -8.20
N ILE A 477 9.08 20.34 -7.46
CA ILE A 477 8.61 21.64 -7.89
C ILE A 477 9.83 22.52 -7.69
N ASN A 478 10.39 22.93 -8.84
CA ASN A 478 11.41 23.95 -8.89
C ASN A 478 10.93 25.16 -8.06
N THR A 479 11.72 25.51 -7.05
CA THR A 479 11.52 26.64 -6.12
C THR A 479 10.46 26.39 -5.04
N ILE A 480 10.83 25.72 -3.94
CA ILE A 480 10.02 25.71 -2.72
C ILE A 480 10.33 26.99 -1.92
N THR A 481 9.34 27.88 -1.81
CA THR A 481 9.23 28.74 -0.63
C THR A 481 8.65 27.86 0.49
N TYR A 482 9.47 27.46 1.46
CA TYR A 482 9.04 26.57 2.55
C TYR A 482 8.15 27.33 3.54
N THR A 483 6.90 27.63 3.20
CA THR A 483 6.03 28.39 4.11
C THR A 483 5.67 27.55 5.34
N ARG A 484 6.12 27.98 6.52
CA ARG A 484 5.71 27.42 7.82
C ARG A 484 4.45 28.12 8.30
N ILE A 485 3.55 27.38 8.93
CA ILE A 485 2.42 27.96 9.66
C ILE A 485 2.94 28.24 11.07
N LEU A 486 3.24 29.50 11.35
CA LEU A 486 3.63 29.93 12.69
C LEU A 486 2.38 30.13 13.53
N ARG A 487 2.37 29.52 14.71
CA ARG A 487 1.35 29.77 15.73
C ARG A 487 1.47 31.20 16.22
N THR A 488 0.35 31.82 16.59
CA THR A 488 0.39 33.09 17.31
C THR A 488 0.90 32.88 18.75
N PRO A 489 1.43 33.91 19.43
CA PRO A 489 1.95 33.75 20.80
C PRO A 489 0.96 33.15 21.81
N ASP A 490 -0.34 33.37 21.60
CA ASP A 490 -1.41 32.82 22.44
C ASP A 490 -1.68 31.32 22.19
N GLU A 491 -1.15 30.77 21.10
CA GLU A 491 -1.31 29.38 20.64
C GLU A 491 -0.05 28.53 20.84
N TYR A 492 1.00 29.07 21.48
CA TYR A 492 2.25 28.34 21.71
C TYR A 492 2.07 27.16 22.68
N GLU A 493 2.59 26.00 22.27
CA GLU A 493 2.59 24.79 23.09
C GLU A 493 3.72 24.81 24.09
N ARG A 494 3.37 24.59 25.35
CA ARG A 494 4.34 24.50 26.43
C ARG A 494 5.12 23.19 26.33
N PRO A 495 6.41 23.19 26.72
CA PRO A 495 7.20 21.97 26.76
C PRO A 495 6.72 21.01 27.86
N ILE A 496 6.80 19.70 27.58
CA ILE A 496 6.45 18.62 28.50
C ILE A 496 7.37 18.61 29.74
N PHE A 497 8.63 19.04 29.60
CA PHE A 497 9.58 19.09 30.70
C PHE A 497 9.80 20.50 31.24
N LYS A 498 10.07 20.60 32.55
CA LYS A 498 10.78 21.76 33.08
C LYS A 498 12.24 21.58 32.69
N TRP A 499 12.75 22.46 31.85
CA TRP A 499 14.12 22.39 31.36
C TRP A 499 14.84 23.70 31.60
N VAL A 500 16.04 23.62 32.16
CA VAL A 500 16.89 24.80 32.36
C VAL A 500 17.34 25.28 30.98
N GLY A 501 17.23 26.59 30.74
CA GLY A 501 17.57 27.20 29.45
C GLY A 501 16.45 27.13 28.40
N GLY A 502 15.28 26.56 28.73
CA GLY A 502 14.17 26.46 27.78
C GLY A 502 13.76 27.81 27.18
N LYS A 503 13.65 27.87 25.85
CA LYS A 503 13.44 29.10 25.06
C LYS A 503 11.99 29.49 24.83
N PHE A 504 11.08 29.05 25.69
CA PHE A 504 9.65 29.29 25.51
C PHE A 504 9.30 30.79 25.55
N SER A 505 9.92 31.57 26.43
CA SER A 505 9.71 33.03 26.51
C SER A 505 10.29 33.80 25.33
N GLU A 506 11.33 33.25 24.70
CA GLU A 506 12.10 33.83 23.61
C GLU A 506 11.58 33.39 22.23
N LEU A 507 10.54 32.55 22.16
CA LEU A 507 9.96 32.02 20.92
C LEU A 507 9.66 33.10 19.87
N PRO A 508 9.04 34.26 20.20
CA PRO A 508 8.77 35.28 19.18
C PRO A 508 10.04 35.73 18.45
N THR A 509 11.12 35.98 19.19
CA THR A 509 12.40 36.40 18.62
C THR A 509 13.10 35.25 17.89
N VAL A 510 13.08 34.04 18.44
CA VAL A 510 13.68 32.86 17.78
C VAL A 510 12.98 32.59 16.44
N LEU A 511 11.65 32.55 16.42
CA LEU A 511 10.85 32.22 15.24
C LEU A 511 10.94 33.29 14.15
N GLU A 512 11.11 34.57 14.52
CA GLU A 512 11.38 35.68 13.59
C GLU A 512 12.69 35.48 12.81
N HIS A 513 13.73 35.01 13.51
CA HIS A 513 15.07 34.84 12.93
C HIS A 513 15.28 33.47 12.28
N LEU A 514 14.48 32.47 12.67
CA LEU A 514 14.57 31.10 12.18
C LEU A 514 14.07 30.99 10.73
N PRO A 515 14.95 30.68 9.75
CA PRO A 515 14.60 30.74 8.33
C PRO A 515 13.73 29.55 7.90
N HIS A 516 13.00 29.75 6.80
CA HIS A 516 12.30 28.69 6.10
C HIS A 516 13.27 27.62 5.55
N GLY A 517 12.89 26.34 5.67
CA GLY A 517 13.64 25.21 5.12
C GLY A 517 12.87 23.89 5.21
N LYS A 518 13.49 22.82 4.70
CA LYS A 518 12.94 21.47 4.54
C LYS A 518 12.76 20.74 5.86
N ARG A 519 13.77 20.82 6.72
CA ARG A 519 13.88 20.05 7.97
C ARG A 519 14.59 20.89 9.01
N LEU A 520 14.06 20.89 10.23
CA LEU A 520 14.71 21.50 11.38
C LEU A 520 15.65 20.48 12.02
N ILE A 521 16.84 20.93 12.37
CA ILE A 521 17.82 20.16 13.13
C ILE A 521 18.07 20.92 14.43
N GLU A 522 17.80 20.28 15.58
CA GLU A 522 18.14 20.83 16.89
C GLU A 522 19.17 19.93 17.57
N PRO A 523 20.47 20.29 17.54
CA PRO A 523 21.51 19.50 18.18
C PRO A 523 21.43 19.45 19.71
N PHE A 524 20.70 20.42 20.30
CA PHE A 524 20.46 20.61 21.73
C PHE A 524 18.97 20.85 21.99
N VAL A 525 18.14 19.83 21.75
CA VAL A 525 16.68 19.99 21.79
C VAL A 525 16.15 20.34 23.19
N GLY A 526 16.79 19.83 24.24
CA GLY A 526 16.35 20.02 25.62
C GLY A 526 14.85 19.74 25.81
N GLY A 527 14.15 20.63 26.51
CA GLY A 527 12.70 20.51 26.74
C GLY A 527 11.82 20.66 25.50
N GLY A 528 12.38 20.96 24.32
CA GLY A 528 11.66 20.93 23.05
C GLY A 528 10.84 22.17 22.70
N SER A 529 11.09 23.32 23.34
CA SER A 529 10.25 24.51 23.16
C SER A 529 10.20 25.02 21.71
N VAL A 530 11.31 24.94 20.98
CA VAL A 530 11.42 25.49 19.62
C VAL A 530 10.76 24.57 18.60
N PHE A 531 11.17 23.30 18.47
CA PHE A 531 10.61 22.43 17.44
C PHE A 531 9.10 22.28 17.52
N THR A 532 8.53 22.22 18.74
CA THR A 532 7.06 22.09 18.93
C THR A 532 6.31 23.31 18.38
N ASN A 533 6.96 24.47 18.28
CA ASN A 533 6.36 25.73 17.85
C ASN A 533 6.90 26.26 16.50
N ALA A 534 7.96 25.64 15.95
CA ALA A 534 8.65 26.12 14.74
C ALA A 534 7.92 25.79 13.43
N GLY A 535 6.93 24.90 13.47
CA GLY A 535 6.06 24.59 12.32
C GLY A 535 6.76 23.82 11.19
N PHE A 536 7.86 23.11 11.48
CA PHE A 536 8.53 22.24 10.52
C PHE A 536 7.86 20.88 10.45
N ARG A 537 7.73 20.35 9.23
CA ARG A 537 7.17 19.01 8.99
C ARG A 537 8.15 17.88 9.29
N HIS A 538 9.44 18.13 9.17
CA HIS A 538 10.49 17.14 9.43
C HIS A 538 11.46 17.70 10.46
N ASN A 539 11.81 16.90 11.46
CA ASN A 539 12.74 17.32 12.51
C ASN A 539 13.77 16.22 12.81
N LEU A 540 15.02 16.62 13.03
CA LEU A 540 16.07 15.78 13.58
C LEU A 540 16.52 16.40 14.89
N LEU A 541 16.15 15.78 16.01
CA LEU A 541 16.28 16.33 17.34
C LEU A 541 17.28 15.50 18.14
N ASN A 542 18.28 16.16 18.70
CA ASN A 542 19.35 15.52 19.46
C ASN A 542 19.50 16.13 20.84
N ASP A 543 19.85 15.29 21.81
CA ASP A 543 20.37 15.71 23.11
C ASP A 543 21.36 14.67 23.64
N ILE A 544 22.34 15.12 24.43
CA ILE A 544 23.25 14.21 25.12
C ILE A 544 22.55 13.45 26.25
N ASN A 545 21.42 13.98 26.76
CA ASN A 545 20.64 13.33 27.79
C ASN A 545 19.82 12.15 27.23
N GLY A 546 20.31 10.94 27.45
CA GLY A 546 19.64 9.70 27.01
C GLY A 546 18.26 9.46 27.64
N ASP A 547 18.02 9.90 28.88
CA ASP A 547 16.71 9.73 29.53
C ASP A 547 15.63 10.60 28.89
N LEU A 548 16.00 11.83 28.52
CA LEU A 548 15.14 12.75 27.79
C LEU A 548 14.77 12.19 26.40
N ILE A 549 15.77 11.70 25.66
CA ILE A 549 15.57 11.12 24.35
C ILE A 549 14.75 9.83 24.44
N ASN A 550 15.03 8.96 25.41
CA ASN A 550 14.23 7.76 25.66
C ASN A 550 12.75 8.13 25.91
N PHE A 551 12.48 9.17 26.71
CA PHE A 551 11.10 9.62 26.93
C PHE A 551 10.39 10.00 25.62
N TYR A 552 11.01 10.81 24.77
CA TYR A 552 10.38 11.21 23.51
C TYR A 552 10.20 10.03 22.54
N GLN A 553 11.17 9.10 22.47
CA GLN A 553 11.06 7.88 21.68
C GLN A 553 9.94 6.96 22.19
N THR A 554 9.81 6.79 23.51
CA THR A 554 8.72 6.03 24.13
C THR A 554 7.37 6.71 23.88
N LEU A 555 7.29 8.04 24.01
CA LEU A 555 6.07 8.80 23.72
C LEU A 555 5.64 8.61 22.26
N GLN A 556 6.59 8.54 21.32
CA GLN A 556 6.33 8.27 19.91
C GLN A 556 5.87 6.83 19.64
N ARG A 557 6.45 5.84 20.32
CA ARG A 557 6.17 4.41 20.09
C ARG A 557 4.88 3.92 20.77
N GLU A 558 4.65 4.34 22.01
CA GLU A 558 3.62 3.78 22.90
C GLU A 558 2.96 4.86 23.79
N GLY A 559 2.65 6.02 23.19
CA GLY A 559 2.24 7.24 23.89
C GLY A 559 1.09 7.08 24.90
N HIS A 560 0.02 6.35 24.55
CA HIS A 560 -1.12 6.13 25.46
C HIS A 560 -0.69 5.38 26.73
N SER A 561 0.12 4.33 26.59
CA SER A 561 0.67 3.57 27.71
C SER A 561 1.54 4.45 28.61
N LEU A 562 2.39 5.30 28.00
CA LEU A 562 3.25 6.22 28.75
C LEU A 562 2.44 7.27 29.52
N VAL A 563 1.38 7.84 28.91
CA VAL A 563 0.49 8.80 29.58
C VAL A 563 -0.19 8.14 30.78
N THR A 564 -0.79 6.96 30.61
CA THR A 564 -1.48 6.26 31.70
C THR A 564 -0.52 5.89 32.83
N LEU A 565 0.66 5.36 32.50
CA LEU A 565 1.65 4.98 33.50
C LEU A 565 2.18 6.21 34.24
N SER A 566 2.56 7.26 33.52
CA SER A 566 3.04 8.52 34.13
C SER A 566 1.98 9.12 35.06
N TYR A 567 0.71 9.10 34.67
CA TYR A 567 -0.39 9.57 35.53
C TYR A 567 -0.44 8.80 36.86
N SER A 568 -0.25 7.48 36.82
CA SER A 568 -0.22 6.65 38.04
C SER A 568 0.93 7.02 38.99
N PHE A 569 2.10 7.39 38.47
CA PHE A 569 3.22 7.89 39.27
C PHE A 569 2.85 9.19 40.00
N PHE A 570 2.15 10.11 39.32
CA PHE A 570 1.77 11.41 39.89
C PHE A 570 0.67 11.30 40.96
N GLN A 571 -0.22 10.31 40.86
CA GLN A 571 -1.28 10.10 41.85
C GLN A 571 -0.76 9.42 43.12
N ASN A 572 0.08 8.39 42.97
CA ASN A 572 0.37 7.47 44.06
C ASN A 572 1.63 7.81 44.86
N TYR A 573 2.52 8.66 44.33
CA TYR A 573 3.88 8.82 44.87
C TYR A 573 4.24 10.26 45.26
N ASN A 574 3.29 11.11 45.65
CA ASN A 574 3.58 12.51 46.03
C ASN A 574 4.03 12.70 47.50
N ASN A 575 5.04 11.94 47.94
CA ASN A 575 5.66 12.07 49.25
C ASN A 575 7.18 11.82 49.19
N ALA A 576 7.89 12.14 50.28
CA ALA A 576 9.35 12.11 50.29
C ALA A 576 9.94 10.69 50.16
N ASP A 577 9.34 9.71 50.84
CA ASP A 577 9.82 8.32 50.84
C ASP A 577 9.60 7.67 49.46
N ALA A 578 8.39 7.85 48.91
CA ALA A 578 8.03 7.43 47.57
C ALA A 578 8.95 8.04 46.49
N TYR A 579 9.27 9.33 46.60
CA TYR A 579 10.19 9.99 45.68
C TYR A 579 11.60 9.37 45.72
N LEU A 580 12.10 9.07 46.92
CA LEU A 580 13.40 8.42 47.08
C LEU A 580 13.39 7.01 46.50
N GLU A 581 12.32 6.25 46.71
CA GLU A 581 12.16 4.90 46.15
C GLU A 581 12.19 4.91 44.62
N VAL A 582 11.39 5.78 43.98
CA VAL A 582 11.37 5.92 42.52
C VAL A 582 12.74 6.35 42.00
N ARG A 583 13.40 7.31 42.67
CA ARG A 583 14.75 7.77 42.29
C ARG A 583 15.79 6.66 42.40
N GLU A 584 15.75 5.85 43.45
CA GLU A 584 16.65 4.71 43.60
C GLU A 584 16.40 3.63 42.57
N ALA A 585 15.15 3.32 42.26
CA ALA A 585 14.79 2.35 41.22
C ALA A 585 15.23 2.82 39.82
N PHE A 586 15.06 4.12 39.54
CA PHE A 586 15.54 4.78 38.33
C PHE A 586 17.07 4.68 38.19
N ASN A 587 17.82 5.06 39.23
CA ASN A 587 19.28 5.02 39.21
C ASN A 587 19.86 3.61 39.12
N ARG A 588 19.18 2.60 39.70
CA ARG A 588 19.61 1.20 39.66
C ARG A 588 19.21 0.48 38.37
N GLY A 589 18.53 1.16 37.43
CA GLY A 589 18.07 0.55 36.18
C GLY A 589 17.06 -0.58 36.37
N LYS A 590 16.18 -0.48 37.39
CA LYS A 590 15.17 -1.53 37.67
C LYS A 590 13.99 -1.51 36.69
N TYR A 591 13.86 -0.45 35.90
CA TYR A 591 12.72 -0.21 35.04
C TYR A 591 12.99 -0.65 33.60
N ASP A 592 11.96 -1.14 32.91
CA ASP A 592 11.97 -1.22 31.46
C ASP A 592 11.90 0.19 30.83
N GLN A 593 12.02 0.30 29.51
CA GLN A 593 12.04 1.60 28.82
C GLN A 593 10.81 2.48 29.10
N LEU A 594 9.62 1.87 29.21
CA LEU A 594 8.36 2.57 29.44
C LEU A 594 8.28 3.11 30.87
N HIS A 595 8.59 2.27 31.86
CA HIS A 595 8.63 2.66 33.26
C HIS A 595 9.76 3.67 33.52
N HIS A 596 10.89 3.55 32.84
CA HIS A 596 12.02 4.46 32.96
C HIS A 596 11.65 5.86 32.44
N ALA A 597 10.98 5.94 31.29
CA ALA A 597 10.44 7.19 30.76
C ALA A 597 9.40 7.84 31.72
N ALA A 598 8.45 7.05 32.22
CA ALA A 598 7.45 7.54 33.18
C ALA A 598 8.08 8.05 34.48
N ALA A 599 9.06 7.31 35.01
CA ALA A 599 9.82 7.69 36.20
C ALA A 599 10.63 8.97 35.94
N PHE A 600 11.25 9.13 34.77
CA PHE A 600 11.98 10.35 34.42
C PHE A 600 11.08 11.60 34.45
N LEU A 601 9.89 11.52 33.84
CA LEU A 601 8.91 12.62 33.89
C LEU A 601 8.46 12.93 35.32
N TYR A 602 8.16 11.89 36.11
CA TYR A 602 7.84 12.02 37.51
C TYR A 602 8.95 12.73 38.28
N LEU A 603 10.20 12.28 38.15
CA LEU A 603 11.35 12.88 38.84
C LEU A 603 11.53 14.35 38.44
N ASN A 604 11.44 14.70 37.16
CA ASN A 604 11.52 16.08 36.71
C ASN A 604 10.41 16.96 37.33
N ARG A 605 9.17 16.48 37.40
CA ARG A 605 8.06 17.30 37.93
C ARG A 605 8.02 17.36 39.47
N HIS A 606 8.64 16.41 40.17
CA HIS A 606 8.64 16.30 41.64
C HIS A 606 9.94 16.74 42.32
N CYS A 607 11.05 16.85 41.58
CA CYS A 607 12.34 17.31 42.13
C CYS A 607 12.40 18.83 42.30
N PHE A 608 13.36 19.30 43.09
CA PHE A 608 13.58 20.72 43.34
C PHE A 608 13.78 21.50 42.03
N ASN A 609 12.88 22.47 41.78
CA ASN A 609 12.85 23.34 40.59
C ASN A 609 12.78 22.63 39.23
N GLY A 610 12.53 21.33 39.19
CA GLY A 610 12.53 20.56 37.94
C GLY A 610 13.87 20.53 37.23
N VAL A 611 14.96 20.59 37.98
CA VAL A 611 16.31 20.50 37.43
C VAL A 611 16.65 19.04 37.17
N THR A 612 17.20 18.74 35.99
CA THR A 612 17.73 17.43 35.66
C THR A 612 19.25 17.44 35.89
N ARG A 613 19.73 16.70 36.91
CA ARG A 613 21.15 16.66 37.29
C ARG A 613 21.57 15.26 37.73
N TYR A 614 22.74 14.86 37.24
CA TYR A 614 23.37 13.58 37.52
C TYR A 614 24.71 13.78 38.22
N ASN A 615 25.11 12.83 39.06
CA ASN A 615 26.46 12.79 39.63
C ASN A 615 27.47 12.19 38.61
N GLN A 616 28.74 12.06 39.01
CA GLN A 616 29.79 11.48 38.17
C GLN A 616 29.56 9.99 37.84
N ASN A 617 28.73 9.29 38.61
CA ASN A 617 28.34 7.90 38.36
C ASN A 617 27.13 7.80 37.39
N GLY A 618 26.63 8.93 36.88
CA GLY A 618 25.45 8.96 36.01
C GLY A 618 24.12 8.82 36.77
N GLU A 619 24.11 8.95 38.09
CA GLU A 619 22.91 8.78 38.91
C GLU A 619 22.19 10.13 39.12
N PHE A 620 20.88 10.14 38.91
CA PHE A 620 20.04 11.30 39.19
C PHE A 620 20.09 11.66 40.68
N ASN A 621 20.48 12.90 41.01
CA ASN A 621 20.83 13.28 42.39
C ASN A 621 20.09 14.53 42.92
N VAL A 622 19.00 14.94 42.29
CA VAL A 622 18.21 16.09 42.76
C VAL A 622 17.30 15.67 43.91
N GLY A 623 17.12 16.56 44.89
CA GLY A 623 16.26 16.33 46.06
C GLY A 623 14.78 16.56 45.76
N TYR A 624 13.92 16.02 46.62
CA TYR A 624 12.46 16.19 46.53
C TYR A 624 12.04 17.67 46.67
N GLY A 625 11.20 18.14 45.74
CA GLY A 625 10.79 19.54 45.63
C GLY A 625 9.64 19.96 46.55
N LYS A 626 8.97 19.01 47.23
CA LYS A 626 7.88 19.25 48.21
C LYS A 626 6.71 20.09 47.66
N TYR A 627 6.36 19.91 46.39
CA TYR A 627 5.20 20.57 45.79
C TYR A 627 3.89 19.97 46.31
N LYS A 628 2.89 20.81 46.65
CA LYS A 628 1.59 20.34 47.13
C LYS A 628 0.84 19.53 46.08
N ALA A 629 0.87 19.97 44.83
CA ALA A 629 0.25 19.31 43.69
C ALA A 629 1.13 19.54 42.44
N PRO A 630 2.05 18.61 42.13
CA PRO A 630 2.83 18.63 40.91
C PRO A 630 1.92 18.62 39.67
N TYR A 631 2.16 19.55 38.73
CA TYR A 631 1.41 19.60 37.48
C TYR A 631 1.78 18.42 36.57
N PHE A 632 0.78 17.61 36.20
CA PHE A 632 0.91 16.56 35.20
C PHE A 632 0.65 17.14 33.80
N PRO A 633 1.64 17.09 32.88
CA PRO A 633 1.53 17.72 31.56
C PRO A 633 0.72 16.87 30.57
N HIS A 634 -0.52 16.55 30.91
CA HIS A 634 -1.39 15.71 30.07
C HIS A 634 -1.69 16.38 28.73
N ALA A 635 -2.08 17.66 28.77
CA ALA A 635 -2.44 18.41 27.57
C ALA A 635 -1.25 18.54 26.61
N GLU A 636 -0.05 18.78 27.13
CA GLU A 636 1.17 18.87 26.33
C GLU A 636 1.54 17.52 25.72
N MET A 637 1.37 16.42 26.45
CA MET A 637 1.60 15.06 25.92
C MET A 637 0.57 14.71 24.84
N GLU A 638 -0.71 15.04 25.03
CA GLU A 638 -1.76 14.81 24.04
C GLU A 638 -1.57 15.68 22.79
N ALA A 639 -1.23 16.95 22.96
CA ALA A 639 -0.90 17.85 21.86
C ALA A 639 0.27 17.31 21.02
N PHE A 640 1.25 16.72 21.70
CA PHE A 640 2.38 16.06 21.06
C PHE A 640 1.99 14.81 20.26
N LEU A 641 1.03 14.02 20.75
CA LEU A 641 0.52 12.81 20.09
C LEU A 641 -0.44 13.11 18.94
N ALA A 642 -1.18 14.22 19.01
CA ALA A 642 -2.13 14.66 18.00
C ALA A 642 -1.46 15.25 16.74
N ASP A 643 -0.18 15.64 16.83
CA ASP A 643 0.53 16.31 15.75
C ASP A 643 1.18 15.31 14.77
N ASP A 644 0.84 15.40 13.48
CA ASP A 644 1.47 14.62 12.41
C ASP A 644 2.98 14.91 12.24
N VAL A 645 3.48 16.02 12.84
CA VAL A 645 4.91 16.33 12.97
C VAL A 645 5.66 15.22 13.72
N LEU A 646 5.03 14.54 14.67
CA LEU A 646 5.64 13.46 15.44
C LEU A 646 6.10 12.29 14.56
N LYS A 647 5.30 11.91 13.55
CA LYS A 647 5.63 10.80 12.63
C LYS A 647 6.85 11.07 11.75
N ASN A 648 7.23 12.34 11.64
CA ASN A 648 8.31 12.82 10.79
C ASN A 648 9.47 13.41 11.60
N THR A 649 9.50 13.13 12.90
CA THR A 649 10.52 13.59 13.83
C THR A 649 11.38 12.42 14.28
N SER A 650 12.69 12.57 14.17
CA SER A 650 13.69 11.60 14.66
C SER A 650 14.37 12.13 15.90
N PHE A 651 14.38 11.33 16.98
CA PHE A 651 15.09 11.64 18.22
C PHE A 651 16.37 10.81 18.31
N VAL A 652 17.50 11.47 18.50
CA VAL A 652 18.82 10.86 18.61
C VAL A 652 19.45 11.25 19.94
N SER A 653 20.12 10.32 20.60
CA SER A 653 20.92 10.63 21.78
C SER A 653 22.40 10.49 21.45
N GLY A 654 23.16 11.56 21.65
CA GLY A 654 24.59 11.56 21.35
C GLY A 654 25.21 12.95 21.29
N ASP A 655 26.47 12.96 20.86
CA ASP A 655 27.23 14.19 20.61
C ASP A 655 26.61 14.99 19.47
N PHE A 656 26.58 16.32 19.64
CA PHE A 656 25.93 17.24 18.70
C PHE A 656 26.54 17.19 17.28
N ALA A 657 27.79 16.74 17.13
CA ALA A 657 28.46 16.71 15.84
C ALA A 657 27.74 15.82 14.83
N GLY A 658 27.28 14.64 15.24
CA GLY A 658 26.68 13.66 14.31
C GLY A 658 25.44 14.20 13.59
N VAL A 659 24.60 15.00 14.27
CA VAL A 659 23.41 15.60 13.63
C VAL A 659 23.72 16.85 12.81
N ILE A 660 24.78 17.59 13.15
CA ILE A 660 25.24 18.74 12.36
C ILE A 660 25.92 18.28 11.07
N GLU A 661 26.71 17.20 11.13
CA GLU A 661 27.34 16.57 9.97
C GLU A 661 26.31 16.07 8.95
N ALA A 662 25.14 15.61 9.42
CA ALA A 662 24.02 15.19 8.58
C ALA A 662 23.24 16.34 7.93
N ALA A 663 23.57 17.60 8.22
CA ALA A 663 22.92 18.79 7.67
C ALA A 663 23.49 19.19 6.30
N GLY A 664 22.62 19.59 5.38
CA GLY A 664 23.00 20.10 4.06
C GLY A 664 21.97 21.05 3.45
N GLU A 665 21.95 21.14 2.13
CA GLU A 665 21.10 22.08 1.39
C GLU A 665 19.61 21.98 1.80
N GLY A 666 19.06 23.11 2.22
CA GLY A 666 17.66 23.24 2.61
C GLY A 666 17.36 22.85 4.06
N ASP A 667 18.31 22.32 4.82
CA ASP A 667 18.17 22.12 6.26
C ASP A 667 18.32 23.44 7.03
N VAL A 668 17.65 23.53 8.18
CA VAL A 668 17.75 24.65 9.11
C VAL A 668 18.20 24.13 10.45
N ILE A 669 19.34 24.62 10.94
CA ILE A 669 19.88 24.26 12.24
C ILE A 669 19.51 25.35 13.24
N PHE A 670 18.86 24.96 14.34
CA PHE A 670 18.71 25.79 15.52
C PHE A 670 19.54 25.21 16.66
N CYS A 671 20.51 25.98 17.15
CA CYS A 671 21.40 25.57 18.22
C CYS A 671 21.18 26.42 19.47
N ASP A 672 20.95 25.74 20.59
CA ASP A 672 20.90 26.36 21.91
C ASP A 672 21.84 25.62 22.89
N PRO A 673 23.17 25.75 22.71
CA PRO A 673 24.14 25.05 23.55
C PRO A 673 24.10 25.54 24.99
N PRO A 674 24.68 24.79 25.95
CA PRO A 674 24.97 25.32 27.28
C PRO A 674 25.77 26.62 27.21
N TYR A 675 25.31 27.66 27.92
CA TYR A 675 25.92 29.00 27.81
C TYR A 675 27.27 29.10 28.52
N GLU A 676 28.19 29.85 27.91
CA GLU A 676 29.42 30.27 28.59
C GLU A 676 29.08 31.25 29.73
N PRO A 677 29.64 31.08 30.94
CA PRO A 677 29.45 32.02 32.05
C PRO A 677 29.93 33.43 31.68
N LEU A 678 29.29 34.46 32.23
CA LEU A 678 29.82 35.83 32.11
C LEU A 678 31.08 35.96 32.99
N PRO A 679 32.03 36.86 32.64
CA PRO A 679 33.16 37.17 33.51
C PRO A 679 32.68 37.48 34.94
N ASP A 680 33.35 36.90 35.94
CA ASP A 680 33.05 37.03 37.38
C ASP A 680 31.71 36.43 37.86
N THR A 681 31.07 35.54 37.08
CA THR A 681 29.89 34.75 37.52
C THR A 681 30.19 33.25 37.54
N GLU A 682 29.94 32.58 38.68
CA GLU A 682 29.97 31.11 38.76
C GLU A 682 28.76 30.55 37.98
N GLY A 683 28.97 30.20 36.71
CA GLY A 683 27.95 29.56 35.87
C GLY A 683 27.79 28.08 36.24
N PHE A 684 26.54 27.64 36.42
CA PHE A 684 26.20 26.25 36.66
C PHE A 684 26.13 25.48 35.33
N THR A 685 27.24 24.89 34.87
CA THR A 685 27.36 24.20 33.56
C THR A 685 27.72 22.71 33.65
N SER A 686 27.37 22.03 34.74
CA SER A 686 27.59 20.57 34.87
C SER A 686 26.34 19.77 34.50
N TYR A 687 26.13 19.54 33.20
CA TYR A 687 25.23 18.50 32.69
C TYR A 687 26.11 17.28 32.35
N SER A 688 25.84 16.14 32.98
CA SER A 688 26.49 14.84 32.70
C SER A 688 28.03 14.84 32.63
N GLY A 689 28.73 15.06 33.75
CA GLY A 689 30.14 14.70 33.93
C GLY A 689 31.22 15.40 33.09
N ASN A 690 30.90 15.90 31.90
CA ASN A 690 31.75 16.61 30.96
C ASN A 690 31.28 18.05 30.85
N SER A 691 32.06 19.00 31.33
CA SER A 691 31.77 20.43 31.21
C SER A 691 31.81 20.86 29.74
N PHE A 692 30.75 21.46 29.22
CA PHE A 692 30.73 22.12 27.91
C PHE A 692 31.53 23.43 28.01
N ARG A 693 32.81 23.39 27.68
CA ARG A 693 33.75 24.52 27.82
C ARG A 693 33.89 25.30 26.52
N PHE A 694 34.59 26.43 26.58
CA PHE A 694 34.87 27.28 25.42
C PHE A 694 35.48 26.54 24.21
N ASP A 695 36.28 25.48 24.41
CA ASP A 695 36.79 24.68 23.28
C ASP A 695 35.69 23.86 22.57
N GLU A 696 34.68 23.39 23.29
CA GLU A 696 33.49 22.78 22.68
C GLU A 696 32.63 23.84 21.96
N GLN A 697 32.59 25.09 22.44
CA GLN A 697 31.96 26.19 21.71
C GLN A 697 32.66 26.43 20.35
N LYS A 698 34.00 26.40 20.32
CA LYS A 698 34.76 26.51 19.06
C LYS A 698 34.48 25.34 18.13
N ARG A 699 34.48 24.11 18.67
CA ARG A 699 34.15 22.89 17.92
C ARG A 699 32.75 22.98 17.30
N LEU A 700 31.76 23.43 18.08
CA LEU A 700 30.40 23.66 17.62
C LEU A 700 30.36 24.67 16.46
N VAL A 701 30.99 25.83 16.63
CA VAL A 701 31.01 26.87 15.58
C VAL A 701 31.68 26.38 14.31
N SER A 702 32.78 25.64 14.40
CA SER A 702 33.44 25.02 13.24
C SER A 702 32.49 24.13 12.46
N LEU A 703 31.79 23.21 13.15
CA LEU A 703 30.85 22.28 12.51
C LEU A 703 29.64 23.01 11.90
N LEU A 704 29.17 24.10 12.53
CA LEU A 704 28.09 24.92 11.99
C LEU A 704 28.51 25.67 10.72
N VAL A 705 29.74 26.18 10.66
CA VAL A 705 30.31 26.79 9.45
C VAL A 705 30.40 25.76 8.33
N GLU A 706 30.89 24.55 8.62
CA GLU A 706 30.93 23.47 7.63
C GLU A 706 29.53 23.06 7.15
N ALA A 707 28.54 22.99 8.04
CA ALA A 707 27.16 22.72 7.67
C ALA A 707 26.58 23.81 6.76
N HIS A 708 26.91 25.08 7.02
CA HIS A 708 26.51 26.17 6.16
C HIS A 708 27.19 26.14 4.78
N GLN A 709 28.46 25.76 4.72
CA GLN A 709 29.15 25.52 3.43
C GLN A 709 28.48 24.40 2.62
N ARG A 710 27.83 23.43 3.29
CA ARG A 710 26.99 22.39 2.65
C ARG A 710 25.59 22.88 2.24
N GLY A 711 25.24 24.14 2.50
CA GLY A 711 23.96 24.76 2.13
C GLY A 711 22.91 24.80 3.25
N ALA A 712 23.26 24.46 4.49
CA ALA A 712 22.35 24.61 5.63
C ALA A 712 22.27 26.07 6.09
N LYS A 713 21.13 26.46 6.66
CA LYS A 713 20.99 27.76 7.33
C LYS A 713 21.09 27.57 8.83
N VAL A 714 21.83 28.43 9.52
CA VAL A 714 22.15 28.25 10.93
C VAL A 714 21.63 29.43 11.75
N VAL A 715 20.99 29.11 12.86
CA VAL A 715 20.62 30.05 13.93
C VAL A 715 21.13 29.49 15.24
N ILE A 716 21.86 30.30 16.01
CA ILE A 716 22.41 29.90 17.31
C ILE A 716 22.12 30.97 18.37
N THR A 717 21.72 30.54 19.57
CA THR A 717 21.55 31.42 20.74
C THR A 717 22.65 31.19 21.77
N ASN A 718 23.14 32.25 22.41
CA ASN A 718 24.12 32.13 23.49
C ASN A 718 24.10 33.37 24.40
N SER A 719 24.95 33.38 25.43
CA SER A 719 25.21 34.57 26.24
C SER A 719 25.91 35.65 25.40
N GLY A 720 25.69 36.92 25.73
CA GLY A 720 26.38 38.05 25.07
C GLY A 720 27.80 38.28 25.56
N ALA A 721 28.51 37.26 26.03
CA ALA A 721 29.89 37.37 26.48
C ALA A 721 30.81 37.83 25.31
N PRO A 722 31.81 38.70 25.55
CA PRO A 722 32.66 39.24 24.49
C PRO A 722 33.35 38.17 23.63
N ASN A 723 33.90 37.13 24.25
CA ASN A 723 34.54 36.00 23.58
C ASN A 723 33.59 35.20 22.66
N ILE A 724 32.31 35.10 23.02
CA ILE A 724 31.29 34.45 22.18
C ILE A 724 30.91 35.33 20.99
N ARG A 725 30.79 36.65 21.19
CA ARG A 725 30.55 37.60 20.09
C ARG A 725 31.69 37.58 19.08
N GLU A 726 32.93 37.68 19.55
CA GLU A 726 34.12 37.60 18.70
C GLU A 726 34.20 36.27 17.95
N LEU A 727 33.85 35.16 18.60
CA LEU A 727 33.81 33.84 17.96
C LEU A 727 32.79 33.78 16.83
N TYR A 728 31.58 34.31 17.02
CA TYR A 728 30.53 34.28 16.01
C TYR A 728 30.81 35.26 14.86
N GLU A 729 31.16 36.51 15.17
CA GLU A 729 31.46 37.53 14.14
C GLU A 729 32.70 37.13 13.31
N GLY A 730 33.75 36.60 13.96
CA GLY A 730 34.96 36.14 13.30
C GLY A 730 34.75 34.94 12.37
N ASN A 731 33.65 34.20 12.52
CA ASN A 731 33.26 33.07 11.68
C ASN A 731 32.08 33.39 10.74
N GLY A 732 31.75 34.67 10.55
CA GLY A 732 30.79 35.12 9.53
C GLY A 732 29.32 35.11 9.94
N PHE A 733 29.02 34.93 11.23
CA PHE A 733 27.66 35.06 11.72
C PHE A 733 27.27 36.54 11.88
N LYS A 734 26.01 36.85 11.58
CA LYS A 734 25.39 38.12 11.92
C LYS A 734 24.77 38.03 13.33
N VAL A 735 25.30 38.82 14.27
CA VAL A 735 24.87 38.81 15.67
C VAL A 735 23.78 39.86 15.93
N HIS A 736 22.72 39.45 16.62
CA HIS A 736 21.60 40.29 17.04
C HIS A 736 21.40 40.20 18.56
N HIS A 737 20.90 41.26 19.17
CA HIS A 737 20.57 41.28 20.60
C HIS A 737 19.27 40.51 20.86
N MET A 738 19.23 39.73 21.95
CA MET A 738 18.05 39.01 22.40
C MET A 738 17.82 39.31 23.90
N ALA A 739 16.71 39.98 24.21
CA ALA A 739 16.37 40.30 25.59
C ALA A 739 15.81 39.07 26.31
N ALA A 740 16.56 38.51 27.26
CA ALA A 740 16.14 37.34 28.05
C ALA A 740 15.87 37.71 29.52
N ARG A 741 14.73 37.25 30.06
CA ARG A 741 14.38 37.41 31.48
C ARG A 741 14.80 36.17 32.28
N ARG A 742 15.97 36.18 32.91
CA ARG A 742 16.39 35.05 33.78
C ARG A 742 15.64 35.11 35.13
N SER A 743 14.74 34.16 35.36
CA SER A 743 13.89 34.07 36.56
C SER A 743 14.33 32.97 37.55
N VAL A 744 15.64 32.72 37.68
CA VAL A 744 16.18 31.66 38.55
C VAL A 744 17.18 32.20 39.58
N SER A 745 16.74 33.15 40.42
CA SER A 745 17.48 33.55 41.64
C SER A 745 16.51 33.76 42.80
N CYS A 746 16.87 33.26 43.99
CA CYS A 746 16.10 33.36 45.23
C CYS A 746 16.12 34.75 45.89
N LYS A 747 16.74 35.78 45.29
CA LYS A 747 16.74 37.16 45.82
C LYS A 747 16.12 38.14 44.82
N ALA A 748 15.09 38.86 45.26
CA ALA A 748 14.40 39.87 44.45
C ALA A 748 15.32 41.03 44.00
N SER A 749 16.45 41.24 44.68
CA SER A 749 17.42 42.31 44.43
C SER A 749 18.49 42.01 43.36
N THR A 750 18.55 40.80 42.77
CA THR A 750 19.56 40.43 41.75
C THR A 750 18.97 40.15 40.37
N ARG A 751 17.75 40.61 40.07
CA ARG A 751 17.12 40.43 38.75
C ARG A 751 17.72 41.41 37.74
N VAL A 752 18.80 41.00 37.08
CA VAL A 752 19.43 41.73 35.96
C VAL A 752 18.84 41.23 34.64
N VAL A 753 18.57 42.13 33.70
CA VAL A 753 18.22 41.76 32.31
C VAL A 753 19.45 41.11 31.69
N ALA A 754 19.36 39.83 31.30
CA ALA A 754 20.47 39.15 30.67
C ALA A 754 20.60 39.63 29.22
N ASN A 755 21.82 40.02 28.83
CA ASN A 755 22.15 40.38 27.45
C ASN A 755 22.52 39.12 26.68
N ASP A 756 21.52 38.31 26.32
CA ASP A 756 21.74 37.16 25.44
C ASP A 756 21.79 37.61 23.97
N ILE A 757 22.28 36.75 23.09
CA ILE A 757 22.42 37.03 21.66
C ILE A 757 21.82 35.90 20.83
N ILE A 758 21.39 36.25 19.61
CA ILE A 758 21.03 35.33 18.55
C ILE A 758 21.91 35.63 17.34
N ALA A 759 22.63 34.63 16.84
CA ALA A 759 23.56 34.77 15.73
C ALA A 759 23.09 33.90 14.54
N ILE A 760 23.22 34.44 13.34
CA ILE A 760 22.56 33.90 12.14
C ILE A 760 23.55 33.82 11.00
N MET A 761 23.49 32.71 10.28
CA MET A 761 24.24 32.47 9.06
C MET A 761 23.26 31.90 8.01
N LYS A 762 22.97 32.69 6.97
CA LYS A 762 21.86 32.48 6.02
C LYS A 762 22.33 32.21 4.61
#